data_AF-A0A934YC31-F1
#
_entry.id   AF-A0A934YC31-F1
#
_cell.length_a   1.000
_cell.length_b   1.000
_cell.length_c   1.000
_cell.angle_alpha   90.00
_cell.angle_beta   90.00
_cell.angle_gamma   90.00
#
_symmetry.space_group_name_H-M   'P 1'
#
loop_
_entity.id
_entity.type
_entity.pdbx_description
1 polymer ?
#
loop_
_entity_poly.entity_id
_entity_poly.type
_entity_poly.pdbx_seq_one_letter_code
_entity_poly.pdbx_strand_id
1 'polypeptide(L)'
;MPTPPSVGVLARLSLGVVLVSATVGACGATPRAEPLARYVAVHNTLAAMGMSQVGPVQRGALSEGRDTKLTVDLPLGCSTLVTLGSDGARDLDVELQDSAGKALGHDTTNDVEAVVSVCVEQAGKHTLVVKMSKGSGEFMSAVWSGGERGGRGPSGAGSAAAQASGGGTCESPAALGPGVTIGSTAHGEANFEGTCGTSSAKEIVYRLEVPTRQHVSIEVDPRFDAVLYIRKECTEPGSEVACNDDVQGRPSSGRNNMRPSKVDTVLEAGAYFVFVDGYEEAEGTFRVTVTSREVPTIAQACQRALPLAAGSQLSGSTQTSFDHAHATCGEEAKGADVVYRLDVAQRSRVRVTEHSDFSPVVHVRKRCAEADTEVGCSSDSIESEDAAFVNVLDPGQYAVFADATSPEKGGRFTLRAEVGAEAGSGVAGDGCGDAAPIASSQNAMIDGDTFLARDDLAAKCGSPGGADVVYRVDIAKRSRLRARIVGQEGSHVLALARSCADASTQLACGTTLDQVVQPGTYFLIVDARDAKSFGKFRLELKTGEVGPQEGACKTPPELRSGQTTSGTTAGAGDKFTISCAGPQQGQASPDRMYKIVVARRSRIKLELATPTWDGVLALRRTCLDQGGAPRGSEFQCNNDSGDEHHAKIETTVEAGTYFVHVDGHQSGNQGPFTLLYSATPLTR
;
A
#
# COMPACT_ATOMS: atom_id res chain seq x y z
N MET A 1 46.83 43.84 10.27
CA MET A 1 48.28 43.57 10.42
C MET A 1 48.43 42.45 11.44
N PRO A 2 49.21 41.37 11.19
CA PRO A 2 49.92 41.00 9.97
C PRO A 2 49.32 39.75 9.28
N THR A 3 49.42 39.78 7.94
CA THR A 3 49.31 38.66 6.99
C THR A 3 50.70 38.00 6.81
N PRO A 4 50.99 37.19 5.78
CA PRO A 4 51.13 35.72 5.78
C PRO A 4 52.59 35.29 5.46
N PRO A 5 52.82 34.03 5.03
CA PRO A 5 53.78 33.80 3.95
C PRO A 5 53.13 33.23 2.70
N SER A 6 53.82 33.49 1.60
CA SER A 6 53.31 33.59 0.23
C SER A 6 54.06 32.63 -0.70
N VAL A 7 53.40 32.26 -1.81
CA VAL A 7 53.94 32.13 -3.19
C VAL A 7 54.51 30.77 -3.66
N GLY A 8 53.93 30.33 -4.79
CA GLY A 8 54.44 29.37 -5.77
C GLY A 8 53.30 28.87 -6.68
N VAL A 9 52.72 29.70 -7.58
CA VAL A 9 53.11 29.96 -8.99
C VAL A 9 52.94 28.77 -9.95
N LEU A 10 51.83 28.85 -10.71
CA LEU A 10 51.65 28.66 -12.16
C LEU A 10 52.23 27.42 -12.88
N ALA A 11 51.32 26.58 -13.39
CA ALA A 11 51.40 26.05 -14.75
C ALA A 11 50.01 26.11 -15.39
N ARG A 12 49.80 27.09 -16.27
CA ARG A 12 48.68 27.14 -17.23
C ARG A 12 49.12 26.37 -18.48
N LEU A 13 48.37 25.34 -18.86
CA LEU A 13 48.39 24.84 -20.24
C LEU A 13 47.07 25.23 -20.92
N SER A 14 47.24 25.91 -22.03
CA SER A 14 46.25 26.40 -22.97
C SER A 14 45.81 25.32 -23.95
N LEU A 15 44.50 25.16 -24.14
CA LEU A 15 43.84 24.65 -25.35
C LEU A 15 42.47 25.35 -25.37
N GLY A 16 42.17 26.26 -26.29
CA GLY A 16 41.98 25.96 -27.70
C GLY A 16 40.47 25.95 -27.97
N VAL A 17 39.89 27.15 -28.10
CA VAL A 17 38.47 27.40 -28.38
C VAL A 17 38.10 26.92 -29.77
N VAL A 18 37.02 26.13 -29.88
CA VAL A 18 36.22 26.01 -31.11
C VAL A 18 34.77 26.27 -30.73
N LEU A 19 34.30 27.47 -31.05
CA LEU A 19 32.87 27.84 -31.06
C LEU A 19 32.24 27.26 -32.32
N VAL A 20 31.30 26.33 -32.17
CA VAL A 20 30.33 26.01 -33.23
C VAL A 20 28.97 26.55 -32.79
N SER A 21 28.50 27.55 -33.52
CA SER A 21 27.17 28.14 -33.39
C SER A 21 26.09 27.11 -33.71
N ALA A 22 25.24 26.79 -32.73
CA ALA A 22 24.00 26.06 -32.97
C ALA A 22 22.85 27.07 -33.09
N THR A 23 22.48 27.37 -34.34
CA THR A 23 21.25 28.08 -34.68
C THR A 23 20.03 27.21 -34.39
N VAL A 24 19.05 27.78 -33.68
CA VAL A 24 17.71 27.22 -33.48
C VAL A 24 17.00 27.12 -34.84
N GLY A 25 16.85 25.90 -35.35
CA GLY A 25 15.97 25.56 -36.46
C GLY A 25 14.79 24.75 -35.94
N ALA A 26 13.66 25.43 -35.74
CA ALA A 26 12.38 24.76 -35.52
C ALA A 26 11.90 24.15 -36.86
N CYS A 27 12.02 22.83 -36.99
CA CYS A 27 11.20 22.03 -37.89
C CYS A 27 10.65 20.86 -37.06
N GLY A 28 9.34 20.79 -36.93
CA GLY A 28 8.66 19.68 -36.27
C GLY A 28 8.93 18.38 -37.03
N ALA A 29 9.71 17.50 -36.42
CA ALA A 29 9.72 16.09 -36.70
C ALA A 29 9.59 15.39 -35.36
N THR A 30 8.54 14.59 -35.21
CA THR A 30 8.43 13.64 -34.10
C THR A 30 9.71 12.79 -34.04
N PRO A 31 10.30 12.55 -32.85
CA PRO A 31 11.40 11.61 -32.75
C PRO A 31 10.87 10.24 -33.18
N ARG A 32 11.30 9.76 -34.35
CA ARG A 32 10.98 8.43 -34.83
C ARG A 32 11.70 7.42 -33.93
N ALA A 33 10.97 6.40 -33.51
CA ALA A 33 11.38 5.52 -32.44
C ALA A 33 12.48 4.52 -32.89
N GLU A 34 13.40 4.18 -31.96
CA GLU A 34 14.41 3.13 -32.12
C GLU A 34 13.80 1.81 -32.65
N PRO A 35 14.56 0.97 -33.38
CA PRO A 35 14.09 -0.32 -33.90
C PRO A 35 13.35 -1.17 -32.87
N LEU A 36 13.77 -1.09 -31.60
CA LEU A 36 13.14 -1.80 -30.49
C LEU A 36 11.71 -1.32 -30.20
N ALA A 37 11.46 -0.02 -30.24
CA ALA A 37 10.13 0.53 -30.01
C ALA A 37 9.17 0.20 -31.17
N ARG A 38 9.65 0.23 -32.42
CA ARG A 38 8.87 -0.21 -33.58
C ARG A 38 8.60 -1.72 -33.54
N TYR A 39 9.59 -2.49 -33.11
CA TYR A 39 9.45 -3.91 -32.88
C TYR A 39 8.36 -4.23 -31.85
N VAL A 40 8.33 -3.54 -30.70
CA VAL A 40 7.27 -3.72 -29.69
C VAL A 40 5.88 -3.41 -30.27
N ALA A 41 5.75 -2.36 -31.07
CA ALA A 41 4.49 -2.02 -31.73
C ALA A 41 4.02 -3.11 -32.72
N VAL A 42 4.93 -3.62 -33.55
CA VAL A 42 4.65 -4.73 -34.48
C VAL A 42 4.31 -6.01 -33.71
N HIS A 43 5.07 -6.34 -32.66
CA HIS A 43 4.83 -7.52 -31.84
C HIS A 43 3.45 -7.49 -31.19
N ASN A 44 3.06 -6.37 -30.59
CA ASN A 44 1.73 -6.22 -29.98
C ASN A 44 0.61 -6.33 -31.01
N THR A 45 0.81 -5.80 -32.22
CA THR A 45 -0.20 -5.84 -33.29
C THR A 45 -0.36 -7.26 -33.84
N LEU A 46 0.74 -7.97 -34.13
CA LEU A 46 0.69 -9.35 -34.64
C LEU A 46 0.18 -10.32 -33.56
N ALA A 47 0.52 -10.10 -32.29
CA ALA A 47 -0.05 -10.84 -31.16
C ALA A 47 -1.58 -10.63 -31.04
N ALA A 48 -2.06 -9.39 -31.22
CA ALA A 48 -3.49 -9.10 -31.23
C ALA A 48 -4.23 -9.74 -32.42
N MET A 49 -3.54 -10.03 -33.53
CA MET A 49 -4.08 -10.79 -34.66
C MET A 49 -3.97 -12.32 -34.49
N GLY A 50 -3.59 -12.80 -33.30
CA GLY A 50 -3.45 -14.23 -33.01
C GLY A 50 -2.21 -14.87 -33.64
N MET A 51 -1.21 -14.08 -34.05
CA MET A 51 0.08 -14.59 -34.48
C MET A 51 1.05 -14.67 -33.30
N SER A 52 1.86 -15.71 -33.24
CA SER A 52 2.90 -15.89 -32.23
C SER A 52 4.27 -15.76 -32.88
N GLN A 53 5.19 -15.06 -32.21
CA GLN A 53 6.57 -14.97 -32.67
C GLN A 53 7.24 -16.34 -32.62
N VAL A 54 7.98 -16.69 -33.67
CA VAL A 54 8.72 -17.95 -33.79
C VAL A 54 10.21 -17.67 -33.89
N GLY A 55 10.97 -18.34 -33.03
CA GLY A 55 12.42 -18.22 -33.00
C GLY A 55 12.94 -16.89 -32.44
N PRO A 56 14.27 -16.75 -32.35
CA PRO A 56 14.90 -15.56 -31.79
C PRO A 56 14.75 -14.34 -32.70
N VAL A 57 14.73 -13.16 -32.10
CA VAL A 57 14.89 -11.90 -32.84
C VAL A 57 16.32 -11.79 -33.31
N GLN A 58 16.51 -11.68 -34.62
CA GLN A 58 17.82 -11.51 -35.23
C GLN A 58 18.15 -10.02 -35.32
N ARG A 59 19.39 -9.65 -35.03
CA ARG A 59 19.88 -8.26 -35.11
C ARG A 59 21.19 -8.21 -35.87
N GLY A 60 21.42 -7.11 -36.56
CA GLY A 60 22.69 -6.85 -37.25
C GLY A 60 22.81 -5.39 -37.64
N ALA A 61 23.96 -5.04 -38.23
CA ALA A 61 24.20 -3.72 -38.80
C ALA A 61 24.75 -3.88 -40.21
N LEU A 62 24.28 -3.02 -41.12
CA LEU A 62 24.70 -3.02 -42.52
C LEU A 62 25.03 -1.61 -42.98
N SER A 63 26.07 -1.52 -43.83
CA SER A 63 26.37 -0.33 -44.62
C SER A 63 25.61 -0.38 -45.95
N GLU A 64 25.44 0.78 -46.58
CA GLU A 64 24.75 0.90 -47.87
C GLU A 64 25.34 -0.05 -48.93
N GLY A 65 24.46 -0.72 -49.67
CA GLY A 65 24.78 -1.67 -50.73
C GLY A 65 25.25 -3.05 -50.24
N ARG A 66 25.28 -3.32 -48.92
CA ARG A 66 25.70 -4.61 -48.35
C ARG A 66 24.51 -5.48 -47.96
N ASP A 67 24.70 -6.79 -48.06
CA ASP A 67 23.78 -7.83 -47.59
C ASP A 67 24.40 -8.72 -46.50
N THR A 68 23.53 -9.36 -45.72
CA THR A 68 23.88 -10.43 -44.78
C THR A 68 22.87 -11.57 -44.87
N LYS A 69 23.30 -12.77 -44.49
CA LYS A 69 22.47 -13.97 -44.50
C LYS A 69 22.25 -14.45 -43.07
N LEU A 70 20.99 -14.60 -42.70
CA LEU A 70 20.55 -15.07 -41.39
C LEU A 70 19.84 -16.41 -41.55
N THR A 71 20.05 -17.33 -40.61
CA THR A 71 19.28 -18.58 -40.57
C THR A 71 18.00 -18.35 -39.76
N VAL A 72 16.86 -18.69 -40.35
CA VAL A 72 15.55 -18.61 -39.71
C VAL A 72 14.87 -19.98 -39.74
N ASP A 73 14.31 -20.40 -38.62
CA ASP A 73 13.54 -21.65 -38.51
C ASP A 73 12.06 -21.34 -38.75
N LEU A 74 11.51 -21.84 -39.85
CA LEU A 74 10.10 -21.65 -40.18
C LEU A 74 9.29 -22.91 -39.84
N PRO A 75 8.16 -22.77 -39.12
CA PRO A 75 7.24 -23.87 -38.89
C PRO A 75 6.48 -24.22 -40.17
N LEU A 76 5.90 -25.40 -40.22
CA LEU A 76 5.00 -25.80 -41.30
C LEU A 76 3.79 -24.86 -41.33
N GLY A 77 3.43 -24.37 -42.51
CA GLY A 77 2.33 -23.40 -42.70
C GLY A 77 2.83 -21.99 -43.01
N CYS A 78 1.95 -21.01 -42.84
CA CYS A 78 2.22 -19.63 -43.23
C CYS A 78 2.90 -18.84 -42.10
N SER A 79 3.98 -18.16 -42.45
CA SER A 79 4.73 -17.27 -41.56
C SER A 79 4.90 -15.89 -42.19
N THR A 80 4.92 -14.86 -41.36
CA THR A 80 5.24 -13.49 -41.73
C THR A 80 6.57 -13.10 -41.08
N LEU A 81 7.54 -12.74 -41.90
CA LEU A 81 8.80 -12.16 -41.47
C LEU A 81 8.72 -10.65 -41.59
N VAL A 82 9.16 -9.96 -40.54
CA VAL A 82 9.25 -8.49 -40.53
C VAL A 82 10.68 -8.10 -40.18
N THR A 83 11.28 -7.25 -41.00
CA THR A 83 12.59 -6.66 -40.78
C THR A 83 12.45 -5.15 -40.69
N LEU A 84 13.01 -4.55 -39.63
CA LEU A 84 12.89 -3.14 -39.29
C LEU A 84 14.27 -2.51 -39.21
N GLY A 85 14.48 -1.40 -39.93
CA GLY A 85 15.69 -0.60 -39.89
C GLY A 85 15.68 0.48 -38.79
N SER A 86 16.87 0.83 -38.32
CA SER A 86 17.14 2.00 -37.47
C SER A 86 17.11 3.31 -38.26
N ASP A 87 17.26 4.44 -37.57
CA ASP A 87 17.10 5.78 -38.15
C ASP A 87 18.09 6.11 -39.28
N GLY A 88 19.20 5.36 -39.39
CA GLY A 88 20.14 5.49 -40.49
C GLY A 88 19.79 4.65 -41.73
N ALA A 89 18.91 3.64 -41.60
CA ALA A 89 18.41 2.85 -42.71
C ALA A 89 17.36 3.65 -43.50
N ARG A 90 17.41 3.58 -44.83
CA ARG A 90 16.45 4.29 -45.71
C ARG A 90 15.69 3.37 -46.66
N ASP A 91 16.24 2.20 -46.94
CA ASP A 91 15.71 1.24 -47.90
C ASP A 91 16.28 -0.15 -47.57
N LEU A 92 15.42 -1.05 -47.08
CA LEU A 92 15.75 -2.43 -46.72
C LEU A 92 15.06 -3.40 -47.67
N ASP A 93 15.84 -4.24 -48.33
CA ASP A 93 15.33 -5.38 -49.11
C ASP A 93 15.50 -6.67 -48.31
N VAL A 94 14.51 -7.57 -48.40
CA VAL A 94 14.56 -8.87 -47.75
C VAL A 94 14.17 -9.96 -48.72
N GLU A 95 14.95 -11.03 -48.81
CA GLU A 95 14.63 -12.22 -49.60
C GLU A 95 14.77 -13.47 -48.73
N LEU A 96 13.72 -14.27 -48.67
CA LEU A 96 13.76 -15.58 -48.02
C LEU A 96 14.06 -16.65 -49.05
N GLN A 97 15.04 -17.50 -48.77
CA GLN A 97 15.49 -18.60 -49.63
C GLN A 97 15.33 -19.96 -48.95
N ASP A 98 15.06 -21.00 -49.75
CA ASP A 98 15.08 -22.40 -49.31
C ASP A 98 16.53 -22.94 -49.14
N SER A 99 16.64 -24.20 -48.76
CA SER A 99 17.93 -24.88 -48.55
C SER A 99 18.75 -25.08 -49.84
N ALA A 100 18.15 -24.93 -51.02
CA ALA A 100 18.81 -24.95 -52.31
C ALA A 100 19.18 -23.52 -52.81
N GLY A 101 18.88 -22.47 -52.03
CA GLY A 101 19.14 -21.08 -52.39
C GLY A 101 18.10 -20.48 -53.33
N LYS A 102 16.95 -21.12 -53.52
CA LYS A 102 15.85 -20.60 -54.35
C LYS A 102 14.97 -19.67 -53.52
N ALA A 103 14.66 -18.49 -54.07
CA ALA A 103 13.79 -17.50 -53.42
C ALA A 103 12.37 -18.05 -53.23
N LEU A 104 11.87 -18.00 -52.00
CA LEU A 104 10.51 -18.35 -51.58
C LEU A 104 9.60 -17.12 -51.49
N GLY A 105 10.17 -15.95 -51.20
CA GLY A 105 9.47 -14.67 -51.13
C GLY A 105 10.46 -13.54 -50.94
N HIS A 106 10.13 -12.35 -51.42
CA HIS A 106 10.97 -11.17 -51.27
C HIS A 106 10.11 -9.93 -51.05
N ASP A 107 10.72 -8.94 -50.41
CA ASP A 107 10.26 -7.57 -50.33
C ASP A 107 11.38 -6.66 -50.83
N THR A 108 11.06 -5.83 -51.82
CA THR A 108 11.96 -4.85 -52.44
C THR A 108 11.31 -3.48 -52.51
N THR A 109 10.42 -3.16 -51.57
CA THR A 109 9.87 -1.80 -51.45
C THR A 109 10.94 -0.82 -50.98
N ASN A 110 10.76 0.46 -51.28
CA ASN A 110 11.73 1.50 -50.88
C ASN A 110 11.42 2.02 -49.47
N ASP A 111 11.30 1.12 -48.51
CA ASP A 111 10.86 1.42 -47.14
C ASP A 111 11.94 1.09 -46.11
N VAL A 112 11.80 1.64 -44.90
CA VAL A 112 12.70 1.35 -43.76
C VAL A 112 12.31 0.07 -43.03
N GLU A 113 11.27 -0.60 -43.50
CA GLU A 113 10.79 -1.90 -43.08
C GLU A 113 10.56 -2.79 -44.31
N ALA A 114 10.71 -4.09 -44.14
CA ALA A 114 10.47 -5.09 -45.17
C ALA A 114 9.70 -6.28 -44.59
N VAL A 115 8.65 -6.71 -45.26
CA VAL A 115 7.72 -7.75 -44.81
C VAL A 115 7.56 -8.83 -45.86
N VAL A 116 7.91 -10.07 -45.51
CA VAL A 116 7.75 -11.24 -46.38
C VAL A 116 6.80 -12.23 -45.74
N SER A 117 5.68 -12.53 -46.40
CA SER A 117 4.76 -13.60 -45.96
C SER A 117 4.86 -14.79 -46.89
N VAL A 118 5.18 -15.96 -46.34
CA VAL A 118 5.39 -17.21 -47.09
C VAL A 118 4.70 -18.38 -46.40
N CYS A 119 4.28 -19.38 -47.16
CA CYS A 119 3.79 -20.64 -46.63
C CYS A 119 4.72 -21.76 -47.06
N VAL A 120 5.30 -22.47 -46.09
CA VAL A 120 6.24 -23.56 -46.34
C VAL A 120 5.58 -24.91 -46.10
N GLU A 121 5.79 -25.84 -47.02
CA GLU A 121 5.22 -27.20 -46.97
C GLU A 121 5.99 -28.14 -46.04
N GLN A 122 7.20 -27.73 -45.63
CA GLN A 122 8.03 -28.45 -44.67
C GLN A 122 8.63 -27.46 -43.66
N ALA A 123 8.53 -27.80 -42.38
CA ALA A 123 9.20 -27.04 -41.33
C ALA A 123 10.72 -27.24 -41.44
N GLY A 124 11.49 -26.17 -41.24
CA GLY A 124 12.95 -26.28 -41.27
C GLY A 124 13.69 -24.96 -41.39
N LYS A 125 15.01 -25.08 -41.54
CA LYS A 125 15.94 -23.96 -41.68
C LYS A 125 15.87 -23.36 -43.07
N HIS A 126 15.66 -22.05 -43.10
CA HIS A 126 15.65 -21.22 -44.29
C HIS A 126 16.69 -20.11 -44.16
N THR A 127 17.08 -19.53 -45.30
CA THR A 127 18.06 -18.44 -45.32
C THR A 127 17.34 -17.13 -45.61
N LEU A 128 17.40 -16.20 -44.67
CA LEU A 128 16.93 -14.83 -44.84
C LEU A 128 18.10 -13.95 -45.29
N VAL A 129 18.03 -13.42 -46.50
CA VAL A 129 18.96 -12.43 -47.01
C VAL A 129 18.40 -11.05 -46.73
N VAL A 130 19.11 -10.25 -45.94
CA VAL A 130 18.75 -8.86 -45.63
C VAL A 130 19.77 -7.95 -46.29
N LYS A 131 19.32 -6.99 -47.09
CA LYS A 131 20.18 -6.06 -47.82
C LYS A 131 19.79 -4.62 -47.52
N MET A 132 20.79 -3.79 -47.24
CA MET A 132 20.63 -2.35 -47.05
C MET A 132 20.81 -1.66 -48.40
N SER A 133 19.72 -1.43 -49.13
CA SER A 133 19.78 -0.86 -50.48
C SER A 133 20.10 0.64 -50.48
N LYS A 134 19.66 1.39 -49.46
CA LYS A 134 20.04 2.79 -49.20
C LYS A 134 20.14 3.08 -47.71
N GLY A 135 21.11 3.91 -47.32
CA GLY A 135 21.37 4.23 -45.91
C GLY A 135 22.24 3.19 -45.21
N SER A 136 22.44 3.38 -43.91
CA SER A 136 23.31 2.53 -43.11
C SER A 136 22.83 2.53 -41.66
N GLY A 137 22.85 1.37 -40.99
CA GLY A 137 22.44 1.30 -39.60
C GLY A 137 22.16 -0.11 -39.14
N GLU A 138 21.67 -0.22 -37.92
CA GLU A 138 21.17 -1.46 -37.35
C GLU A 138 19.83 -1.86 -37.98
N PHE A 139 19.55 -3.15 -37.99
CA PHE A 139 18.27 -3.73 -38.33
C PHE A 139 17.90 -4.84 -37.34
N MET A 140 16.59 -5.07 -37.19
CA MET A 140 16.02 -6.16 -36.41
C MET A 140 15.06 -6.98 -37.28
N SER A 141 15.16 -8.31 -37.26
CA SER A 141 14.28 -9.21 -37.99
C SER A 141 13.68 -10.27 -37.08
N ALA A 142 12.39 -10.56 -37.25
CA ALA A 142 11.69 -11.60 -36.51
C ALA A 142 10.62 -12.27 -37.37
N VAL A 143 10.20 -13.47 -36.96
CA VAL A 143 9.22 -14.30 -37.64
C VAL A 143 7.99 -14.45 -36.75
N TRP A 144 6.81 -14.41 -37.34
CA TRP A 144 5.55 -14.73 -36.69
C TRP A 144 4.81 -15.81 -37.48
N SER A 145 4.17 -16.73 -36.77
CA SER A 145 3.31 -17.76 -37.36
C SER A 145 1.95 -17.77 -36.66
N GLY A 146 0.91 -18.22 -37.36
CA GLY A 146 -0.48 -18.16 -36.88
C GLY A 146 -1.25 -16.95 -37.42
N GLY A 147 -2.51 -16.81 -37.02
CA GLY A 147 -3.44 -15.81 -37.56
C GLY A 147 -4.35 -16.37 -38.67
N GLU A 148 -5.67 -16.21 -38.51
CA GLU A 148 -6.64 -16.55 -39.55
C GLU A 148 -6.56 -15.53 -40.69
N ARG A 149 -6.25 -15.98 -41.91
CA ARG A 149 -6.69 -15.28 -43.13
C ARG A 149 -7.65 -16.16 -43.90
N GLY A 150 -8.87 -15.66 -44.05
CA GLY A 150 -9.98 -16.33 -44.71
C GLY A 150 -9.63 -16.82 -46.12
N GLY A 151 -9.82 -18.12 -46.31
CA GLY A 151 -9.83 -18.80 -47.60
C GLY A 151 -10.81 -19.96 -47.50
N ARG A 152 -11.89 -19.90 -48.27
CA ARG A 152 -13.07 -20.76 -48.17
C ARG A 152 -12.85 -22.10 -48.91
N GLY A 153 -12.67 -23.18 -48.14
CA GLY A 153 -13.08 -24.59 -48.41
C GLY A 153 -12.20 -25.48 -49.32
N PRO A 154 -12.48 -26.81 -49.42
CA PRO A 154 -13.28 -27.68 -48.55
C PRO A 154 -12.48 -28.84 -47.90
N SER A 155 -13.06 -29.38 -46.82
CA SER A 155 -12.89 -30.72 -46.24
C SER A 155 -11.90 -31.71 -46.91
N GLY A 156 -10.91 -32.14 -46.13
CA GLY A 156 -10.09 -33.33 -46.40
C GLY A 156 -9.19 -33.67 -45.22
N ALA A 157 -9.49 -34.78 -44.56
CA ALA A 157 -8.78 -35.32 -43.40
C ALA A 157 -7.29 -35.61 -43.65
N GLY A 158 -6.45 -35.54 -42.60
CA GLY A 158 -5.13 -36.16 -42.61
C GLY A 158 -4.08 -35.54 -41.68
N SER A 159 -4.22 -35.79 -40.38
CA SER A 159 -3.20 -35.92 -39.32
C SER A 159 -1.75 -35.44 -39.53
N ALA A 160 -1.28 -34.62 -38.58
CA ALA A 160 -0.12 -34.97 -37.74
C ALA A 160 -0.15 -34.13 -36.43
N ALA A 161 -1.05 -34.51 -35.52
CA ALA A 161 -0.87 -34.24 -34.10
C ALA A 161 0.37 -35.01 -33.64
N ALA A 162 1.31 -34.34 -32.98
CA ALA A 162 2.21 -35.05 -32.08
C ALA A 162 1.36 -35.56 -30.91
N GLN A 163 0.97 -36.83 -31.00
CA GLN A 163 0.40 -37.57 -29.88
C GLN A 163 1.42 -37.61 -28.73
N ALA A 164 1.07 -37.00 -27.61
CA ALA A 164 1.38 -37.57 -26.30
C ALA A 164 0.05 -38.04 -25.70
N SER A 165 -0.47 -39.16 -26.20
CA SER A 165 -1.59 -39.88 -25.59
C SER A 165 -1.02 -40.91 -24.61
N GLY A 166 -0.51 -40.44 -23.48
CA GLY A 166 -0.20 -41.26 -22.32
C GLY A 166 -0.74 -40.53 -21.09
N GLY A 167 -1.61 -41.19 -20.32
CA GLY A 167 -2.01 -40.71 -19.01
C GLY A 167 -0.76 -40.66 -18.14
N GLY A 168 -0.16 -39.48 -17.99
CA GLY A 168 1.07 -39.33 -17.24
C GLY A 168 0.86 -39.77 -15.80
N THR A 169 1.75 -40.60 -15.28
CA THR A 169 1.74 -41.08 -13.90
C THR A 169 3.04 -40.66 -13.21
N CYS A 170 3.18 -40.89 -11.91
CA CYS A 170 4.46 -40.66 -11.24
C CYS A 170 5.61 -41.54 -11.76
N GLU A 171 5.31 -42.75 -12.26
CA GLU A 171 6.31 -43.67 -12.80
C GLU A 171 6.75 -43.27 -14.22
N SER A 172 5.85 -42.67 -14.99
CA SER A 172 6.10 -42.21 -16.35
C SER A 172 5.37 -40.89 -16.61
N PRO A 173 5.84 -39.76 -16.04
CA PRO A 173 5.16 -38.48 -16.15
C PRO A 173 5.26 -37.93 -17.57
N ALA A 174 4.18 -37.26 -18.01
CA ALA A 174 4.17 -36.59 -19.31
C ALA A 174 5.07 -35.34 -19.26
N ALA A 175 5.81 -35.02 -20.32
CA ALA A 175 6.64 -33.81 -20.32
C ALA A 175 5.77 -32.55 -20.38
N LEU A 176 6.10 -31.55 -19.56
CA LEU A 176 5.49 -30.22 -19.58
C LEU A 176 6.57 -29.15 -19.63
N GLY A 177 6.35 -28.13 -20.45
CA GLY A 177 7.24 -26.99 -20.60
C GLY A 177 6.46 -25.75 -21.03
N PRO A 178 7.14 -24.60 -21.20
CA PRO A 178 6.50 -23.36 -21.59
C PRO A 178 5.72 -23.49 -22.90
N GLY A 179 4.51 -22.92 -22.96
CA GLY A 179 3.60 -23.01 -24.10
C GLY A 179 2.26 -23.62 -23.73
N VAL A 180 1.56 -24.14 -24.74
CA VAL A 180 0.21 -24.70 -24.60
C VAL A 180 0.24 -26.21 -24.82
N THR A 181 -0.31 -26.96 -23.87
CA THR A 181 -0.49 -28.41 -23.93
C THR A 181 -1.96 -28.75 -23.80
N ILE A 182 -2.47 -29.69 -24.60
CA ILE A 182 -3.86 -30.17 -24.51
C ILE A 182 -3.84 -31.56 -23.89
N GLY A 183 -4.69 -31.79 -22.90
CA GLY A 183 -4.77 -33.04 -22.16
C GLY A 183 -6.22 -33.48 -21.90
N SER A 184 -6.35 -34.66 -21.29
CA SER A 184 -7.63 -35.20 -20.84
C SER A 184 -7.42 -36.11 -19.63
N THR A 185 -8.19 -35.90 -18.56
CA THR A 185 -8.17 -36.76 -17.37
C THR A 185 -8.93 -38.08 -17.58
N ALA A 186 -9.68 -38.24 -18.67
CA ALA A 186 -10.48 -39.44 -18.92
C ALA A 186 -9.66 -40.76 -18.95
N HIS A 187 -8.35 -40.66 -19.22
CA HIS A 187 -7.39 -41.78 -19.25
C HIS A 187 -6.35 -41.71 -18.12
N GLY A 188 -6.59 -40.89 -17.09
CA GLY A 188 -5.75 -40.81 -15.90
C GLY A 188 -6.02 -41.91 -14.88
N GLU A 189 -5.29 -41.87 -13.78
CA GLU A 189 -5.49 -42.71 -12.59
C GLU A 189 -5.98 -41.84 -11.44
N ALA A 190 -6.58 -42.42 -10.39
CA ALA A 190 -7.10 -41.69 -9.23
C ALA A 190 -6.32 -42.07 -7.96
N ASN A 191 -5.03 -41.74 -7.92
CA ASN A 191 -4.07 -42.20 -6.91
C ASN A 191 -3.57 -41.07 -6.00
N PHE A 192 -3.74 -39.80 -6.40
CA PHE A 192 -3.17 -38.66 -5.70
C PHE A 192 -4.17 -37.52 -5.56
N GLU A 193 -4.12 -36.83 -4.42
CA GLU A 193 -5.01 -35.71 -4.11
C GLU A 193 -4.18 -34.51 -3.61
N GLY A 194 -4.53 -33.30 -4.02
CA GLY A 194 -3.89 -32.05 -3.58
C GLY A 194 -4.47 -31.52 -2.27
N THR A 195 -3.77 -30.64 -1.55
CA THR A 195 -4.26 -30.15 -0.23
C THR A 195 -5.42 -29.15 -0.31
N CYS A 196 -5.67 -28.57 -1.49
CA CYS A 196 -6.61 -27.47 -1.69
C CYS A 196 -7.98 -27.87 -2.26
N GLY A 197 -8.23 -29.16 -2.48
CA GLY A 197 -9.50 -29.68 -2.96
C GLY A 197 -9.65 -31.14 -2.55
N THR A 198 -10.88 -31.65 -2.54
CA THR A 198 -11.09 -33.08 -2.38
C THR A 198 -11.17 -33.75 -3.75
N SER A 199 -10.28 -34.68 -4.06
CA SER A 199 -10.30 -35.41 -5.33
C SER A 199 -10.31 -36.92 -5.13
N SER A 200 -11.30 -37.55 -5.75
CA SER A 200 -11.31 -38.99 -6.08
C SER A 200 -11.31 -39.21 -7.60
N ALA A 201 -11.10 -38.12 -8.33
CA ALA A 201 -11.11 -38.05 -9.77
C ALA A 201 -9.78 -38.56 -10.32
N LYS A 202 -9.72 -38.69 -11.64
CA LYS A 202 -8.49 -39.09 -12.31
C LYS A 202 -7.57 -37.89 -12.51
N GLU A 203 -6.32 -38.03 -12.10
CA GLU A 203 -5.26 -37.08 -12.38
C GLU A 203 -4.41 -37.44 -13.62
N ILE A 204 -3.76 -36.41 -14.17
CA ILE A 204 -2.65 -36.56 -15.12
C ILE A 204 -1.43 -35.88 -14.52
N VAL A 205 -0.34 -36.64 -14.44
CA VAL A 205 0.94 -36.17 -13.89
C VAL A 205 1.88 -35.74 -15.01
N TYR A 206 2.34 -34.51 -14.90
CA TYR A 206 3.37 -33.94 -15.77
C TYR A 206 4.69 -33.73 -15.03
N ARG A 207 5.80 -33.80 -15.75
CA ARG A 207 7.14 -33.41 -15.27
C ARG A 207 7.54 -32.09 -15.92
N LEU A 208 7.78 -31.08 -15.08
CA LEU A 208 8.24 -29.76 -15.44
C LEU A 208 9.71 -29.59 -15.03
N GLU A 209 10.58 -29.31 -15.99
CA GLU A 209 11.98 -28.98 -15.73
C GLU A 209 12.16 -27.48 -15.54
N VAL A 210 12.69 -27.09 -14.38
CA VAL A 210 13.02 -25.71 -14.03
C VAL A 210 14.56 -25.58 -13.99
N PRO A 211 15.21 -25.05 -15.04
CA PRO A 211 16.67 -25.08 -15.16
C PRO A 211 17.37 -24.06 -14.26
N THR A 212 16.71 -22.94 -13.97
CA THR A 212 17.15 -21.85 -13.07
C THR A 212 15.96 -21.38 -12.25
N ARG A 213 16.17 -20.57 -11.21
CA ARG A 213 15.06 -19.98 -10.43
C ARG A 213 14.11 -19.23 -11.37
N GLN A 214 12.87 -19.68 -11.46
CA GLN A 214 11.88 -19.18 -12.41
C GLN A 214 10.54 -18.95 -11.75
N HIS A 215 9.88 -17.86 -12.11
CA HIS A 215 8.48 -17.64 -11.81
C HIS A 215 7.67 -18.35 -12.87
N VAL A 216 6.93 -19.37 -12.47
CA VAL A 216 6.14 -20.23 -13.33
C VAL A 216 4.66 -19.95 -13.06
N SER A 217 3.93 -19.63 -14.13
CA SER A 217 2.47 -19.54 -14.14
C SER A 217 1.92 -20.71 -14.94
N ILE A 218 1.10 -21.54 -14.31
CA ILE A 218 0.40 -22.67 -14.91
C ILE A 218 -1.10 -22.40 -14.79
N GLU A 219 -1.77 -22.19 -15.92
CA GLU A 219 -3.22 -22.04 -16.00
C GLU A 219 -3.84 -23.26 -16.69
N VAL A 220 -4.85 -23.85 -16.07
CA VAL A 220 -5.67 -24.91 -16.66
C VAL A 220 -7.01 -24.29 -17.10
N ASP A 221 -7.34 -24.43 -18.38
CA ASP A 221 -8.67 -24.17 -18.96
C ASP A 221 -9.38 -25.52 -19.20
N PRO A 222 -10.16 -26.01 -18.23
CA PRO A 222 -10.79 -27.33 -18.28
C PRO A 222 -12.19 -27.29 -18.91
N ARG A 223 -12.73 -28.47 -19.19
CA ARG A 223 -14.16 -28.71 -19.49
C ARG A 223 -14.88 -29.41 -18.33
N PHE A 224 -14.31 -29.31 -17.13
CA PHE A 224 -14.73 -29.88 -15.86
C PHE A 224 -14.26 -28.96 -14.71
N ASP A 225 -14.51 -29.31 -13.46
CA ASP A 225 -14.03 -28.62 -12.26
C ASP A 225 -12.62 -29.14 -11.92
N ALA A 226 -11.57 -28.33 -12.10
CA ALA A 226 -10.19 -28.80 -12.03
C ALA A 226 -9.54 -28.47 -10.69
N VAL A 227 -8.56 -29.30 -10.29
CA VAL A 227 -7.62 -29.01 -9.21
C VAL A 227 -6.21 -29.05 -9.79
N LEU A 228 -5.41 -28.02 -9.53
CA LEU A 228 -4.02 -27.92 -9.98
C LEU A 228 -3.09 -27.85 -8.78
N TYR A 229 -2.12 -28.77 -8.73
CA TYR A 229 -1.10 -28.75 -7.69
C TYR A 229 0.28 -29.17 -8.21
N ILE A 230 1.31 -28.73 -7.49
CA ILE A 230 2.72 -28.96 -7.85
C ILE A 230 3.42 -29.62 -6.67
N ARG A 231 4.17 -30.69 -6.93
CA ARG A 231 5.00 -31.39 -5.95
C ARG A 231 6.47 -31.42 -6.37
N LYS A 232 7.36 -31.45 -5.39
CA LYS A 232 8.80 -31.68 -5.63
C LYS A 232 9.11 -33.17 -5.79
N GLU A 233 8.46 -34.02 -5.02
CA GLU A 233 8.55 -35.48 -5.10
C GLU A 233 7.16 -36.04 -5.42
N CYS A 234 7.04 -36.75 -6.55
CA CYS A 234 5.72 -37.06 -7.11
C CYS A 234 4.76 -37.76 -6.14
N THR A 235 5.26 -38.78 -5.43
CA THR A 235 4.46 -39.65 -4.56
C THR A 235 4.38 -39.17 -3.10
N GLU A 236 5.09 -38.11 -2.72
CA GLU A 236 5.16 -37.63 -1.34
C GLU A 236 4.24 -36.40 -1.15
N PRO A 237 3.09 -36.53 -0.46
CA PRO A 237 2.16 -35.42 -0.28
C PRO A 237 2.78 -34.21 0.43
N GLY A 238 3.69 -34.43 1.38
CA GLY A 238 4.39 -33.36 2.10
C GLY A 238 5.37 -32.54 1.26
N SER A 239 5.55 -32.88 -0.02
CA SER A 239 6.40 -32.15 -0.97
C SER A 239 5.63 -31.17 -1.86
N GLU A 240 4.33 -30.98 -1.59
CA GLU A 240 3.50 -30.00 -2.29
C GLU A 240 4.01 -28.58 -2.05
N VAL A 241 4.20 -27.83 -3.15
CA VAL A 241 4.73 -26.45 -3.12
C VAL A 241 3.67 -25.41 -3.44
N ALA A 242 2.61 -25.79 -4.17
CA ALA A 242 1.49 -24.92 -4.51
C ALA A 242 0.28 -25.78 -4.89
N CYS A 243 -0.90 -25.29 -4.55
CA CYS A 243 -2.17 -25.90 -4.89
C CYS A 243 -3.22 -24.81 -5.11
N ASN A 244 -4.01 -24.96 -6.16
CA ASN A 244 -5.17 -24.12 -6.43
C ASN A 244 -6.29 -24.98 -7.03
N ASP A 245 -7.47 -24.91 -6.44
CA ASP A 245 -8.70 -25.51 -6.94
C ASP A 245 -9.37 -24.53 -7.94
N ASP A 246 -9.69 -23.34 -7.44
CA ASP A 246 -10.41 -22.32 -8.20
C ASP A 246 -9.62 -21.02 -8.41
N VAL A 247 -9.69 -20.48 -9.63
CA VAL A 247 -9.36 -19.07 -9.90
C VAL A 247 -10.47 -18.16 -9.36
N GLN A 248 -10.15 -17.35 -8.35
CA GLN A 248 -11.09 -16.40 -7.75
C GLN A 248 -11.63 -15.38 -8.76
N GLY A 249 -12.93 -15.09 -8.69
CA GLY A 249 -13.58 -14.04 -9.49
C GLY A 249 -14.01 -14.43 -10.91
N ARG A 250 -13.73 -15.66 -11.37
CA ARG A 250 -14.26 -16.20 -12.63
C ARG A 250 -15.59 -16.92 -12.36
N PRO A 251 -16.73 -16.47 -12.90
CA PRO A 251 -18.00 -17.17 -12.72
C PRO A 251 -17.94 -18.54 -13.38
N SER A 252 -18.53 -19.57 -12.75
CA SER A 252 -18.68 -20.91 -13.33
C SER A 252 -19.29 -20.81 -14.73
N SER A 253 -18.52 -21.02 -15.77
CA SER A 253 -18.96 -20.79 -17.14
C SER A 253 -19.49 -22.08 -17.75
N GLY A 254 -20.81 -22.31 -17.67
CA GLY A 254 -21.48 -23.41 -18.38
C GLY A 254 -22.44 -24.24 -17.52
N ARG A 255 -23.10 -25.23 -18.14
CA ARG A 255 -24.08 -26.12 -17.49
C ARG A 255 -23.44 -27.15 -16.52
N ASN A 256 -22.11 -27.24 -16.46
CA ASN A 256 -21.38 -28.32 -15.78
C ASN A 256 -20.35 -27.83 -14.73
N ASN A 257 -20.54 -26.65 -14.13
CA ASN A 257 -19.60 -26.09 -13.13
C ASN A 257 -18.11 -26.16 -13.57
N MET A 258 -17.79 -25.73 -14.79
CA MET A 258 -16.38 -25.68 -15.20
C MET A 258 -15.65 -24.58 -14.44
N ARG A 259 -14.62 -24.94 -13.68
CA ARG A 259 -13.80 -24.00 -12.91
C ARG A 259 -12.33 -24.20 -13.27
N PRO A 260 -11.66 -23.14 -13.77
CA PRO A 260 -10.24 -23.20 -14.06
C PRO A 260 -9.44 -23.05 -12.78
N SER A 261 -8.25 -23.66 -12.79
CA SER A 261 -7.26 -23.55 -11.72
C SER A 261 -6.01 -22.83 -12.25
N LYS A 262 -5.36 -22.05 -11.39
CA LYS A 262 -4.12 -21.36 -11.74
C LYS A 262 -3.15 -21.35 -10.57
N VAL A 263 -1.91 -21.69 -10.85
CA VAL A 263 -0.79 -21.54 -9.90
C VAL A 263 0.20 -20.55 -10.50
N ASP A 264 0.48 -19.48 -9.75
CA ASP A 264 1.57 -18.52 -10.01
C ASP A 264 2.57 -18.61 -8.85
N THR A 265 3.77 -19.13 -9.08
CA THR A 265 4.75 -19.33 -8.01
C THR A 265 6.19 -19.25 -8.52
N VAL A 266 7.14 -18.98 -7.62
CA VAL A 266 8.58 -19.05 -7.91
C VAL A 266 9.08 -20.45 -7.55
N LEU A 267 9.66 -21.13 -8.54
CA LEU A 267 10.28 -22.43 -8.39
C LEU A 267 11.80 -22.28 -8.48
N GLU A 268 12.51 -22.94 -7.57
CA GLU A 268 13.97 -23.07 -7.64
C GLU A 268 14.39 -24.03 -8.75
N ALA A 269 15.67 -24.09 -9.09
CA ALA A 269 16.16 -25.03 -10.09
C ALA A 269 15.91 -26.49 -9.65
N GLY A 270 15.25 -27.28 -10.50
CA GLY A 270 14.90 -28.66 -10.19
C GLY A 270 13.83 -29.23 -11.12
N ALA A 271 13.47 -30.49 -10.87
CA ALA A 271 12.35 -31.15 -11.50
C ALA A 271 11.13 -31.09 -10.58
N TYR A 272 9.98 -30.75 -11.13
CA TYR A 272 8.71 -30.68 -10.42
C TYR A 272 7.66 -31.54 -11.11
N PHE A 273 6.70 -32.01 -10.33
CA PHE A 273 5.57 -32.79 -10.81
C PHE A 273 4.30 -31.96 -10.71
N VAL A 274 3.64 -31.73 -11.84
CA VAL A 274 2.42 -30.92 -11.95
C VAL A 274 1.25 -31.86 -12.18
N PHE A 275 0.25 -31.77 -11.33
CA PHE A 275 -0.93 -32.60 -11.35
C PHE A 275 -2.10 -31.77 -11.86
N VAL A 276 -2.73 -32.24 -12.93
CA VAL A 276 -4.04 -31.74 -13.36
C VAL A 276 -5.05 -32.80 -12.99
N ASP A 277 -5.88 -32.48 -12.01
CA ASP A 277 -6.85 -33.37 -11.39
C ASP A 277 -8.25 -32.74 -11.45
N GLY A 278 -9.29 -33.48 -11.05
CA GLY A 278 -10.66 -33.01 -10.97
C GLY A 278 -11.19 -32.95 -9.54
N TYR A 279 -12.03 -31.95 -9.27
CA TYR A 279 -12.74 -31.87 -8.00
C TYR A 279 -13.78 -33.00 -7.89
N GLU A 280 -13.83 -33.70 -6.76
CA GLU A 280 -14.65 -34.89 -6.52
C GLU A 280 -14.46 -36.02 -7.54
N GLU A 281 -15.38 -36.19 -8.50
CA GLU A 281 -15.34 -37.21 -9.56
C GLU A 281 -15.25 -36.57 -10.96
N ALA A 282 -14.97 -35.27 -11.04
CA ALA A 282 -14.98 -34.52 -12.29
C ALA A 282 -13.84 -34.96 -13.23
N GLU A 283 -14.14 -35.28 -14.49
CA GLU A 283 -13.13 -35.58 -15.50
C GLU A 283 -13.47 -34.94 -16.84
N GLY A 284 -12.45 -34.69 -17.67
CA GLY A 284 -12.66 -34.14 -18.99
C GLY A 284 -11.39 -33.66 -19.68
N THR A 285 -11.60 -33.01 -20.82
CA THR A 285 -10.51 -32.39 -21.58
C THR A 285 -10.13 -31.04 -21.00
N PHE A 286 -8.85 -30.67 -21.14
CA PHE A 286 -8.32 -29.41 -20.66
C PHE A 286 -7.20 -28.89 -21.55
N ARG A 287 -6.93 -27.59 -21.42
CA ARG A 287 -5.75 -26.92 -21.98
C ARG A 287 -4.91 -26.37 -20.85
N VAL A 288 -3.65 -26.77 -20.77
CA VAL A 288 -2.65 -26.19 -19.85
C VAL A 288 -1.84 -25.14 -20.60
N THR A 289 -1.73 -23.95 -20.02
CA THR A 289 -0.83 -22.90 -20.50
C THR A 289 0.23 -22.66 -19.45
N VAL A 290 1.50 -22.87 -19.82
CA VAL A 290 2.65 -22.64 -18.95
C VAL A 290 3.43 -21.44 -19.46
N THR A 291 3.66 -20.45 -18.60
CA THR A 291 4.61 -19.38 -18.84
C THR A 291 5.66 -19.37 -17.75
N SER A 292 6.91 -19.11 -18.13
CA SER A 292 8.04 -19.09 -17.20
C SER A 292 8.90 -17.87 -17.49
N ARG A 293 9.31 -17.16 -16.44
CA ARG A 293 10.27 -16.06 -16.53
C ARG A 293 11.38 -16.29 -15.51
N GLU A 294 12.62 -16.07 -15.93
CA GLU A 294 13.78 -16.17 -15.04
C GLU A 294 13.70 -15.11 -13.93
N VAL A 295 13.92 -15.54 -12.69
CA VAL A 295 13.95 -14.67 -11.51
C VAL A 295 15.41 -14.41 -11.16
N PRO A 296 15.86 -13.15 -11.17
CA PRO A 296 17.19 -12.83 -10.69
C PRO A 296 17.41 -13.28 -9.24
N THR A 297 18.64 -13.64 -8.91
CA THR A 297 19.05 -13.80 -7.51
C THR A 297 19.05 -12.45 -6.80
N ILE A 298 18.89 -12.44 -5.47
CA ILE A 298 19.04 -11.21 -4.68
C ILE A 298 20.37 -10.51 -4.95
N ALA A 299 21.47 -11.27 -5.13
CA ALA A 299 22.77 -10.70 -5.46
C ALA A 299 22.76 -9.93 -6.80
N GLN A 300 22.07 -10.44 -7.81
CA GLN A 300 21.92 -9.76 -9.10
C GLN A 300 21.01 -8.53 -9.00
N ALA A 301 19.92 -8.60 -8.22
CA ALA A 301 19.06 -7.46 -7.93
C ALA A 301 19.86 -6.33 -7.23
N CYS A 302 20.62 -6.69 -6.20
CA CYS A 302 21.52 -5.79 -5.46
C CYS A 302 22.59 -5.13 -6.33
N GLN A 303 23.18 -5.86 -7.28
CA GLN A 303 24.16 -5.30 -8.22
C GLN A 303 23.55 -4.26 -9.17
N ARG A 304 22.24 -4.39 -9.46
CA ARG A 304 21.47 -3.50 -10.34
C ARG A 304 20.68 -2.44 -9.56
N ALA A 305 20.86 -2.36 -8.24
CA ALA A 305 20.13 -1.44 -7.39
C ALA A 305 20.33 0.02 -7.85
N LEU A 306 19.22 0.72 -8.07
CA LEU A 306 19.24 2.11 -8.51
C LEU A 306 19.68 3.03 -7.36
N PRO A 307 20.53 4.05 -7.62
CA PRO A 307 20.91 5.00 -6.59
C PRO A 307 19.71 5.86 -6.16
N LEU A 308 19.41 5.86 -4.87
CA LEU A 308 18.42 6.73 -4.24
C LEU A 308 19.15 7.91 -3.61
N ALA A 309 19.21 9.02 -4.33
CA ALA A 309 19.90 10.22 -3.87
C ALA A 309 19.12 10.89 -2.73
N ALA A 310 19.82 11.40 -1.71
CA ALA A 310 19.21 12.17 -0.64
C ALA A 310 18.43 13.38 -1.20
N GLY A 311 17.20 13.56 -0.75
CA GLY A 311 16.26 14.60 -1.20
C GLY A 311 15.52 14.27 -2.50
N SER A 312 15.87 13.18 -3.19
CA SER A 312 15.17 12.76 -4.41
C SER A 312 13.93 11.93 -4.09
N GLN A 313 12.93 12.05 -4.96
CA GLN A 313 11.77 11.17 -5.00
C GLN A 313 11.81 10.42 -6.34
N LEU A 314 11.77 9.10 -6.27
CA LEU A 314 11.77 8.21 -7.44
C LEU A 314 10.40 7.56 -7.55
N SER A 315 9.94 7.31 -8.78
CA SER A 315 8.77 6.48 -9.02
C SER A 315 9.23 5.08 -9.45
N GLY A 316 8.53 4.06 -8.97
CA GLY A 316 8.82 2.66 -9.27
C GLY A 316 7.54 1.85 -9.41
N SER A 317 7.71 0.55 -9.69
CA SER A 317 6.60 -0.40 -9.66
C SER A 317 7.09 -1.79 -9.31
N THR A 318 6.33 -2.47 -8.45
CA THR A 318 6.57 -3.86 -8.05
C THR A 318 5.84 -4.86 -8.95
N GLN A 319 4.95 -4.41 -9.86
CA GLN A 319 4.09 -5.26 -10.72
C GLN A 319 4.83 -6.29 -11.57
N THR A 320 6.06 -5.98 -11.98
CA THR A 320 6.89 -6.89 -12.79
C THR A 320 8.10 -7.43 -12.03
N SER A 321 8.25 -7.03 -10.77
CA SER A 321 9.34 -7.49 -9.92
C SER A 321 9.03 -8.88 -9.33
N PHE A 322 9.88 -9.31 -8.40
CA PHE A 322 9.79 -10.57 -7.69
C PHE A 322 10.08 -10.36 -6.22
N ASP A 323 9.64 -11.30 -5.39
CA ASP A 323 10.05 -11.43 -4.00
C ASP A 323 11.49 -12.01 -3.95
N HIS A 324 12.45 -11.12 -3.71
CA HIS A 324 13.86 -11.39 -3.51
C HIS A 324 14.25 -11.28 -2.02
N ALA A 325 13.56 -10.47 -1.23
CA ALA A 325 13.98 -10.10 0.12
C ALA A 325 12.80 -9.94 1.07
N HIS A 326 12.92 -10.56 2.25
CA HIS A 326 11.92 -10.46 3.31
C HIS A 326 12.33 -9.47 4.41
N ALA A 327 11.38 -8.90 5.14
CA ALA A 327 11.65 -7.99 6.28
C ALA A 327 11.27 -8.61 7.63
N THR A 328 11.71 -8.02 8.74
CA THR A 328 11.27 -8.46 10.09
C THR A 328 9.88 -7.94 10.49
N CYS A 329 9.27 -7.08 9.70
CA CYS A 329 7.93 -6.52 9.89
C CYS A 329 7.08 -6.65 8.62
N GLY A 330 5.83 -6.16 8.66
CA GLY A 330 4.95 -6.19 7.49
C GLY A 330 4.68 -7.61 6.97
N GLU A 331 4.37 -8.56 7.87
CA GLU A 331 4.09 -9.97 7.54
C GLU A 331 5.21 -10.68 6.77
N GLU A 332 6.46 -10.38 7.14
CA GLU A 332 7.70 -10.83 6.48
C GLU A 332 7.95 -10.20 5.11
N ALA A 333 7.13 -9.23 4.68
CA ALA A 333 7.23 -8.56 3.39
C ALA A 333 7.31 -9.56 2.23
N LYS A 334 6.30 -10.42 2.11
CA LYS A 334 6.24 -11.49 1.09
C LYS A 334 5.85 -10.98 -0.31
N GLY A 335 5.97 -9.67 -0.50
CA GLY A 335 5.60 -8.98 -1.71
C GLY A 335 6.70 -9.03 -2.75
N ALA A 336 6.41 -8.50 -3.93
CA ALA A 336 7.47 -8.24 -4.89
C ALA A 336 8.24 -6.97 -4.47
N ASP A 337 9.56 -7.07 -4.33
CA ASP A 337 10.40 -5.95 -3.89
C ASP A 337 11.19 -5.31 -5.03
N VAL A 338 11.58 -4.05 -4.83
CA VAL A 338 12.57 -3.34 -5.66
C VAL A 338 13.63 -2.76 -4.75
N VAL A 339 14.89 -3.08 -5.04
CA VAL A 339 16.03 -2.61 -4.26
C VAL A 339 16.70 -1.35 -4.84
N TYR A 340 16.98 -0.42 -3.95
CA TYR A 340 17.67 0.84 -4.17
C TYR A 340 18.92 0.93 -3.30
N ARG A 341 19.83 1.83 -3.68
CA ARG A 341 21.10 2.05 -2.99
C ARG A 341 21.16 3.47 -2.43
N LEU A 342 21.26 3.58 -1.12
CA LEU A 342 21.38 4.86 -0.41
C LEU A 342 22.81 5.02 0.12
N ASP A 343 23.48 6.09 -0.30
CA ASP A 343 24.82 6.44 0.18
C ASP A 343 24.73 7.51 1.29
N VAL A 344 25.17 7.15 2.49
CA VAL A 344 25.20 8.02 3.69
C VAL A 344 26.65 8.45 3.93
N ALA A 345 26.97 9.71 3.65
CA ALA A 345 28.35 10.20 3.67
C ALA A 345 28.92 10.41 5.10
N GLN A 346 28.04 10.69 6.06
CA GLN A 346 28.38 10.89 7.46
C GLN A 346 27.22 10.43 8.34
N ARG A 347 27.44 10.24 9.64
CA ARG A 347 26.38 9.85 10.56
C ARG A 347 25.23 10.86 10.53
N SER A 348 24.04 10.40 10.13
CA SER A 348 22.93 11.28 9.75
C SER A 348 21.57 10.69 10.14
N ARG A 349 20.58 11.56 10.33
CA ARG A 349 19.17 11.14 10.38
C ARG A 349 18.73 10.76 8.97
N VAL A 350 18.06 9.63 8.83
CA VAL A 350 17.58 9.13 7.56
C VAL A 350 16.10 8.80 7.70
N ARG A 351 15.30 9.36 6.79
CA ARG A 351 13.91 8.96 6.57
C ARG A 351 13.78 8.43 5.16
N VAL A 352 13.22 7.24 5.02
CA VAL A 352 12.78 6.71 3.73
C VAL A 352 11.27 6.53 3.80
N THR A 353 10.56 7.22 2.92
CA THR A 353 9.10 7.12 2.81
C THR A 353 8.75 6.49 1.48
N GLU A 354 7.99 5.40 1.53
CA GLU A 354 7.29 4.84 0.39
C GLU A 354 5.83 5.26 0.46
N HIS A 355 5.28 5.69 -0.68
CA HIS A 355 3.84 5.89 -0.88
C HIS A 355 3.41 4.99 -2.04
N SER A 356 2.41 4.14 -1.83
CA SER A 356 1.99 3.12 -2.79
C SER A 356 0.47 2.99 -2.91
N ASP A 357 0.00 2.42 -4.04
CA ASP A 357 -1.40 1.99 -4.23
C ASP A 357 -1.70 0.58 -3.63
N PHE A 358 -0.72 0.00 -2.94
CA PHE A 358 -0.80 -1.24 -2.17
C PHE A 358 -0.38 -1.00 -0.72
N SER A 359 -0.31 -2.05 0.11
CA SER A 359 0.18 -1.98 1.50
C SER A 359 1.71 -2.06 1.53
N PRO A 360 2.43 -0.94 1.74
CA PRO A 360 3.88 -0.90 1.57
C PRO A 360 4.64 -1.44 2.78
N VAL A 361 5.86 -1.90 2.52
CA VAL A 361 6.87 -2.20 3.51
C VAL A 361 8.20 -1.63 3.03
N VAL A 362 8.81 -0.76 3.84
CA VAL A 362 10.17 -0.28 3.59
C VAL A 362 11.11 -0.93 4.58
N HIS A 363 12.17 -1.55 4.09
CA HIS A 363 13.23 -2.07 4.95
C HIS A 363 14.62 -1.70 4.45
N VAL A 364 15.55 -1.54 5.39
CA VAL A 364 16.91 -1.05 5.12
C VAL A 364 17.93 -2.04 5.65
N ARG A 365 18.85 -2.47 4.79
CA ARG A 365 19.93 -3.41 5.14
C ARG A 365 21.31 -2.78 4.94
N LYS A 366 22.26 -3.15 5.80
CA LYS A 366 23.66 -2.72 5.69
C LYS A 366 24.40 -3.45 4.57
N ARG A 367 24.05 -4.72 4.31
CA ARG A 367 24.56 -5.49 3.19
C ARG A 367 23.38 -6.09 2.42
N CYS A 368 23.26 -5.71 1.16
CA CYS A 368 22.06 -5.92 0.38
C CYS A 368 21.56 -7.39 0.35
N ALA A 369 22.47 -8.34 0.08
CA ALA A 369 22.13 -9.76 -0.04
C ALA A 369 22.12 -10.54 1.29
N GLU A 370 22.43 -9.89 2.42
CA GLU A 370 22.53 -10.54 3.75
C GLU A 370 21.36 -10.08 4.63
N ALA A 371 20.36 -10.96 4.79
CA ALA A 371 19.12 -10.64 5.50
C ALA A 371 19.31 -10.29 6.98
N ASP A 372 20.33 -10.88 7.64
CA ASP A 372 20.71 -10.63 9.03
C ASP A 372 21.33 -9.23 9.26
N THR A 373 21.55 -8.47 8.20
CA THR A 373 22.07 -7.09 8.28
C THR A 373 21.00 -6.01 8.19
N GLU A 374 19.73 -6.38 8.37
CA GLU A 374 18.63 -5.43 8.50
C GLU A 374 18.87 -4.46 9.67
N VAL A 375 18.82 -3.18 9.35
CA VAL A 375 18.97 -2.07 10.30
C VAL A 375 17.61 -1.71 10.90
N GLY A 376 16.56 -1.89 10.12
CA GLY A 376 15.18 -1.80 10.55
C GLY A 376 14.25 -1.80 9.35
N CYS A 377 12.96 -1.89 9.66
CA CYS A 377 11.89 -1.90 8.69
C CYS A 377 10.67 -1.17 9.25
N SER A 378 9.76 -0.78 8.38
CA SER A 378 8.47 -0.22 8.71
C SER A 378 7.44 -0.62 7.65
N SER A 379 6.22 -0.93 8.10
CA SER A 379 5.07 -1.20 7.23
C SER A 379 3.92 -0.23 7.49
N ASP A 380 4.20 0.85 8.21
CA ASP A 380 3.22 1.82 8.65
C ASP A 380 3.78 3.25 8.64
N SER A 381 2.86 4.20 8.65
CA SER A 381 3.10 5.62 8.70
C SER A 381 1.83 6.30 9.23
N ILE A 382 1.70 7.61 8.99
CA ILE A 382 0.49 8.36 9.35
C ILE A 382 -0.70 7.96 8.46
N GLU A 383 -0.46 7.72 7.17
CA GLU A 383 -1.46 7.24 6.21
C GLU A 383 -1.24 5.74 5.95
N SER A 384 -2.32 5.01 5.62
CA SER A 384 -2.26 3.56 5.40
C SER A 384 -1.51 3.14 4.12
N GLU A 385 -1.40 4.08 3.18
CA GLU A 385 -0.75 3.97 1.88
C GLU A 385 0.75 4.30 1.95
N ASP A 386 1.23 4.67 3.14
CA ASP A 386 2.60 5.08 3.39
C ASP A 386 3.31 4.09 4.33
N ALA A 387 4.58 3.79 4.05
CA ALA A 387 5.51 3.19 5.01
C ALA A 387 6.70 4.13 5.19
N ALA A 388 7.10 4.38 6.44
CA ALA A 388 8.18 5.29 6.75
C ALA A 388 9.23 4.62 7.65
N PHE A 389 10.42 4.35 7.10
CA PHE A 389 11.60 4.02 7.88
C PHE A 389 12.26 5.29 8.39
N VAL A 390 12.47 5.41 9.69
CA VAL A 390 13.17 6.54 10.31
C VAL A 390 14.22 6.04 11.31
N ASN A 391 15.48 6.45 11.13
CA ASN A 391 16.57 6.07 12.04
C ASN A 391 17.80 6.99 11.88
N VAL A 392 18.79 6.84 12.76
CA VAL A 392 20.14 7.40 12.58
C VAL A 392 21.05 6.33 11.98
N LEU A 393 21.62 6.62 10.81
CA LEU A 393 22.54 5.72 10.11
C LEU A 393 23.98 6.25 10.20
N ASP A 394 24.92 5.34 10.40
CA ASP A 394 26.36 5.60 10.32
C ASP A 394 26.78 5.83 8.85
N PRO A 395 27.99 6.40 8.59
CA PRO A 395 28.49 6.53 7.24
C PRO A 395 28.62 5.16 6.55
N GLY A 396 28.08 5.03 5.35
CA GLY A 396 28.09 3.77 4.60
C GLY A 396 27.10 3.74 3.45
N GLN A 397 27.11 2.62 2.75
CA GLN A 397 26.16 2.32 1.68
C GLN A 397 25.13 1.33 2.22
N TYR A 398 23.85 1.64 2.02
CA TYR A 398 22.72 0.86 2.48
C TYR A 398 21.85 0.43 1.30
N ALA A 399 21.27 -0.76 1.42
CA ALA A 399 20.21 -1.22 0.52
C ALA A 399 18.86 -0.84 1.12
N VAL A 400 18.02 -0.19 0.32
CA VAL A 400 16.67 0.21 0.67
C VAL A 400 15.72 -0.56 -0.22
N PHE A 401 14.80 -1.30 0.37
CA PHE A 401 13.82 -2.11 -0.34
C PHE A 401 12.47 -1.44 -0.23
N ALA A 402 11.81 -1.23 -1.37
CA ALA A 402 10.39 -0.91 -1.46
C ALA A 402 9.66 -2.20 -1.79
N ASP A 403 8.75 -2.61 -0.91
CA ASP A 403 8.19 -3.96 -0.85
C ASP A 403 6.72 -3.90 -0.44
N ALA A 404 6.01 -5.02 -0.49
CA ALA A 404 4.61 -5.14 -0.12
C ALA A 404 4.39 -6.20 0.95
N THR A 405 3.35 -6.02 1.76
CA THR A 405 3.00 -6.96 2.84
C THR A 405 2.62 -8.36 2.32
N SER A 406 2.06 -8.46 1.10
CA SER A 406 1.49 -9.72 0.59
C SER A 406 1.88 -10.03 -0.87
N PRO A 407 1.98 -11.32 -1.25
CA PRO A 407 2.46 -11.76 -2.58
C PRO A 407 1.63 -11.25 -3.77
N GLU A 408 0.33 -11.05 -3.57
CA GLU A 408 -0.61 -10.70 -4.65
C GLU A 408 -0.75 -9.19 -4.87
N LYS A 409 -0.13 -8.35 -4.01
CA LYS A 409 -0.30 -6.90 -4.02
C LYS A 409 0.98 -6.22 -4.48
N GLY A 410 1.14 -6.14 -5.80
CA GLY A 410 2.13 -5.27 -6.43
C GLY A 410 1.47 -4.08 -7.13
N GLY A 411 2.16 -2.95 -7.23
CA GLY A 411 1.58 -1.75 -7.81
C GLY A 411 2.60 -0.69 -8.13
N ARG A 412 2.17 0.56 -8.19
CA ARG A 412 3.05 1.72 -8.40
C ARG A 412 3.36 2.35 -7.05
N PHE A 413 4.59 2.78 -6.89
CA PHE A 413 5.01 3.47 -5.68
C PHE A 413 5.88 4.67 -6.00
N THR A 414 6.00 5.56 -5.03
CA THR A 414 7.06 6.56 -4.98
C THR A 414 7.90 6.37 -3.74
N LEU A 415 9.22 6.46 -3.88
CA LEU A 415 10.19 6.28 -2.82
C LEU A 415 10.99 7.57 -2.66
N ARG A 416 11.01 8.13 -1.45
CA ARG A 416 11.74 9.36 -1.13
C ARG A 416 12.69 9.11 0.02
N ALA A 417 13.97 9.47 -0.16
CA ALA A 417 14.95 9.48 0.91
C ALA A 417 15.24 10.90 1.36
N GLU A 418 15.18 11.16 2.65
CA GLU A 418 15.60 12.39 3.30
C GLU A 418 16.76 12.09 4.23
N VAL A 419 17.81 12.91 4.14
CA VAL A 419 19.00 12.79 4.99
C VAL A 419 19.24 14.14 5.65
N GLY A 420 19.25 14.15 6.98
CA GLY A 420 19.42 15.34 7.80
C GLY A 420 20.62 15.22 8.73
N ALA A 421 21.12 16.35 9.22
CA ALA A 421 22.17 16.37 10.24
C ALA A 421 21.69 15.64 11.51
N GLU A 422 22.58 14.88 12.16
CA GLU A 422 22.26 14.13 13.39
C GLU A 422 21.65 15.02 14.47
N ALA A 423 22.22 16.22 14.67
CA ALA A 423 21.78 17.18 15.66
C ALA A 423 20.49 17.92 15.29
N GLY A 424 19.94 17.70 14.09
CA GLY A 424 18.90 18.55 13.51
C GLY A 424 19.48 19.84 12.91
N SER A 425 18.73 20.45 11.99
CA SER A 425 19.05 21.76 11.41
C SER A 425 18.20 22.89 11.98
N GLY A 426 17.20 22.55 12.79
CA GLY A 426 16.14 23.42 13.27
C GLY A 426 15.01 23.57 12.25
N VAL A 427 13.81 23.76 12.77
CA VAL A 427 12.55 23.97 12.04
C VAL A 427 11.77 25.13 12.65
N ALA A 428 10.62 25.49 12.07
CA ALA A 428 9.72 26.43 12.71
C ALA A 428 9.03 25.78 13.92
N GLY A 429 9.05 26.47 15.07
CA GLY A 429 8.55 25.92 16.32
C GLY A 429 9.56 25.00 17.00
N ASP A 430 10.84 25.04 16.62
CA ASP A 430 11.89 24.21 17.20
C ASP A 430 12.28 24.70 18.61
N GLY A 431 12.18 26.00 18.85
CA GLY A 431 12.48 26.59 20.15
C GLY A 431 11.29 27.31 20.78
N CYS A 432 11.50 27.74 22.02
CA CYS A 432 10.51 28.52 22.76
C CYS A 432 10.23 29.90 22.17
N GLY A 433 11.21 30.48 21.46
CA GLY A 433 11.10 31.82 20.88
C GLY A 433 10.25 31.89 19.61
N ASP A 434 10.13 30.76 18.91
CA ASP A 434 9.42 30.60 17.64
C ASP A 434 8.28 29.57 17.73
N ALA A 435 7.88 29.20 18.96
CA ALA A 435 6.79 28.27 19.23
C ALA A 435 5.55 28.56 18.36
N ALA A 436 5.14 27.56 17.58
CA ALA A 436 4.10 27.72 16.57
C ALA A 436 2.72 27.94 17.24
N PRO A 437 1.99 29.01 16.93
CA PRO A 437 0.69 29.26 17.54
C PRO A 437 -0.36 28.27 17.04
N ILE A 438 -1.07 27.62 17.96
CA ILE A 438 -2.25 26.81 17.65
C ILE A 438 -3.49 27.51 18.20
N ALA A 439 -4.50 27.70 17.34
CA ALA A 439 -5.80 28.15 17.80
C ALA A 439 -6.43 27.13 18.75
N SER A 440 -6.88 27.56 19.93
CA SER A 440 -7.64 26.73 20.86
C SER A 440 -9.05 26.48 20.33
N SER A 441 -9.18 25.74 19.24
CA SER A 441 -10.48 25.25 18.77
C SER A 441 -10.93 24.06 19.62
N GLN A 442 -12.23 23.74 19.57
CA GLN A 442 -12.76 22.59 20.31
C GLN A 442 -12.15 21.26 19.86
N ASN A 443 -11.63 21.20 18.62
CA ASN A 443 -10.98 20.02 18.05
C ASN A 443 -10.03 20.44 16.91
N ALA A 444 -8.73 20.53 17.18
CA ALA A 444 -7.69 20.81 16.19
C ALA A 444 -6.93 19.52 15.85
N MET A 445 -6.72 19.28 14.56
CA MET A 445 -5.76 18.30 14.05
C MET A 445 -4.50 19.06 13.62
N ILE A 446 -3.36 18.70 14.18
CA ILE A 446 -2.06 19.33 13.92
C ILE A 446 -1.12 18.27 13.37
N ASP A 447 -0.60 18.51 12.16
CA ASP A 447 0.50 17.74 11.60
C ASP A 447 1.83 18.44 11.91
N GLY A 448 2.82 17.68 12.34
CA GLY A 448 4.16 18.18 12.67
C GLY A 448 5.25 17.17 12.32
N ASP A 449 6.49 17.62 12.37
CA ASP A 449 7.66 16.81 12.01
C ASP A 449 8.87 17.18 12.87
N THR A 450 9.39 16.23 13.64
CA THR A 450 10.60 16.39 14.46
C THR A 450 11.89 15.99 13.71
N PHE A 451 11.80 15.53 12.46
CA PHE A 451 12.94 14.99 11.71
C PHE A 451 14.13 15.95 11.59
N LEU A 452 13.88 17.22 11.27
CA LEU A 452 14.91 18.27 11.18
C LEU A 452 15.02 19.12 12.45
N ALA A 453 14.16 18.90 13.44
CA ALA A 453 14.17 19.62 14.71
C ALA A 453 15.43 19.29 15.52
N ARG A 454 15.90 20.24 16.31
CA ARG A 454 16.97 20.07 17.29
C ARG A 454 16.40 19.47 18.58
N ASP A 455 17.29 18.98 19.44
CA ASP A 455 16.97 18.65 20.83
C ASP A 455 17.32 19.89 21.66
N ASP A 456 16.37 20.82 21.74
CA ASP A 456 16.47 22.09 22.47
C ASP A 456 15.75 21.98 23.84
N LEU A 457 14.76 21.10 23.97
CA LEU A 457 13.97 20.88 25.20
C LEU A 457 13.79 19.39 25.49
N ALA A 458 13.91 19.02 26.78
CA ALA A 458 13.64 17.66 27.23
C ALA A 458 12.35 17.59 28.05
N ALA A 459 11.39 16.78 27.60
CA ALA A 459 10.21 16.43 28.38
C ALA A 459 10.58 15.53 29.58
N LYS A 460 10.01 15.77 30.78
CA LYS A 460 10.32 14.93 31.98
C LYS A 460 10.01 13.44 31.83
N CYS A 461 9.17 13.06 30.86
CA CYS A 461 8.81 11.66 30.61
C CYS A 461 9.42 11.08 29.32
N GLY A 462 10.27 11.85 28.62
CA GLY A 462 11.10 11.39 27.52
C GLY A 462 12.49 10.95 27.98
N SER A 463 13.24 10.31 27.09
CA SER A 463 14.69 10.11 27.29
C SER A 463 15.45 11.31 26.72
N PRO A 464 16.65 11.64 27.23
CA PRO A 464 17.49 12.67 26.63
C PRO A 464 17.83 12.36 25.17
N GLY A 465 18.05 13.39 24.34
CA GLY A 465 18.46 13.24 22.94
C GLY A 465 17.33 13.35 21.93
N GLY A 466 16.07 13.46 22.37
CA GLY A 466 14.89 13.55 21.52
C GLY A 466 14.78 14.90 20.83
N ALA A 467 14.52 14.91 19.52
CA ALA A 467 14.22 16.15 18.81
C ALA A 467 12.82 16.64 19.17
N ASP A 468 12.66 17.95 19.37
CA ASP A 468 11.43 18.53 19.88
C ASP A 468 10.86 19.65 19.03
N VAL A 469 9.54 19.79 19.05
CA VAL A 469 8.84 20.94 18.51
C VAL A 469 7.83 21.47 19.52
N VAL A 470 7.66 22.77 19.53
CA VAL A 470 6.94 23.55 20.52
C VAL A 470 5.79 24.28 19.86
N TYR A 471 4.62 24.10 20.46
CA TYR A 471 3.43 24.84 20.09
C TYR A 471 2.96 25.74 21.23
N ARG A 472 2.55 26.95 20.89
CA ARG A 472 1.92 27.89 21.82
C ARG A 472 0.41 27.75 21.75
N VAL A 473 -0.22 27.56 22.91
CA VAL A 473 -1.68 27.46 23.06
C VAL A 473 -2.15 28.54 24.02
N ASP A 474 -2.98 29.47 23.53
CA ASP A 474 -3.58 30.51 24.36
C ASP A 474 -4.97 30.08 24.85
N ILE A 475 -5.15 30.02 26.16
CA ILE A 475 -6.38 29.61 26.82
C ILE A 475 -7.08 30.84 27.38
N ALA A 476 -8.20 31.25 26.77
CA ALA A 476 -8.92 32.47 27.17
C ALA A 476 -9.73 32.32 28.47
N LYS A 477 -10.20 31.11 28.76
CA LYS A 477 -11.06 30.79 29.90
C LYS A 477 -10.59 29.48 30.53
N ARG A 478 -10.97 29.23 31.78
CA ARG A 478 -10.63 27.99 32.47
C ARG A 478 -11.21 26.79 31.71
N SER A 479 -10.34 25.95 31.18
CA SER A 479 -10.68 24.93 30.19
C SER A 479 -9.98 23.60 30.48
N ARG A 480 -10.58 22.51 30.02
CA ARG A 480 -9.96 21.20 29.96
C ARG A 480 -9.27 21.07 28.61
N LEU A 481 -7.97 20.83 28.62
CA LEU A 481 -7.12 20.60 27.46
C LEU A 481 -6.81 19.11 27.40
N ARG A 482 -7.13 18.48 26.26
CA ARG A 482 -6.78 17.10 25.95
C ARG A 482 -5.93 17.06 24.70
N ALA A 483 -4.80 16.38 24.75
CA ALA A 483 -3.91 16.23 23.61
C ALA A 483 -3.52 14.75 23.46
N ARG A 484 -3.57 14.21 22.25
CA ARG A 484 -3.11 12.84 21.98
C ARG A 484 -2.50 12.73 20.58
N ILE A 485 -1.46 11.93 20.46
CA ILE A 485 -0.92 11.55 19.15
C ILE A 485 -1.85 10.49 18.55
N VAL A 486 -2.25 10.68 17.30
CA VAL A 486 -3.19 9.79 16.58
C VAL A 486 -2.55 9.06 15.41
N GLY A 487 -1.37 9.50 14.97
CA GLY A 487 -0.52 8.87 13.97
C GLY A 487 0.90 9.40 14.11
N GLN A 488 1.92 8.59 13.86
CA GLN A 488 3.32 8.98 13.99
C GLN A 488 4.24 8.01 13.23
N GLU A 489 5.34 8.53 12.68
CA GLU A 489 6.43 7.72 12.09
C GLU A 489 7.35 7.20 13.22
N GLY A 490 7.86 8.13 14.03
CA GLY A 490 8.65 7.84 15.23
C GLY A 490 7.80 7.89 16.50
N SER A 491 8.29 7.30 17.60
CA SER A 491 7.59 7.37 18.89
C SER A 491 7.80 8.72 19.58
N HIS A 492 6.71 9.45 19.84
CA HIS A 492 6.76 10.74 20.53
C HIS A 492 6.12 10.73 21.92
N VAL A 493 6.47 11.71 22.73
CA VAL A 493 5.81 12.06 23.99
C VAL A 493 5.36 13.53 23.95
N LEU A 494 4.30 13.83 24.70
CA LEU A 494 3.76 15.17 24.84
C LEU A 494 4.09 15.71 26.22
N ALA A 495 4.45 16.97 26.33
CA ALA A 495 4.57 17.69 27.59
C ALA A 495 3.81 19.03 27.54
N LEU A 496 3.11 19.37 28.62
CA LEU A 496 2.42 20.65 28.77
C LEU A 496 3.08 21.47 29.86
N ALA A 497 3.50 22.68 29.55
CA ALA A 497 4.16 23.59 30.49
C ALA A 497 3.54 25.00 30.48
N ARG A 498 3.69 25.74 31.58
CA ARG A 498 3.30 27.16 31.65
C ARG A 498 4.38 28.10 31.09
N SER A 499 5.63 27.68 31.18
CA SER A 499 6.79 28.37 30.61
C SER A 499 7.63 27.36 29.84
N CYS A 500 7.88 27.65 28.57
CA CYS A 500 8.53 26.70 27.66
C CYS A 500 9.93 26.28 28.12
N ALA A 501 10.79 27.25 28.47
CA ALA A 501 12.18 26.98 28.84
C ALA A 501 12.37 26.62 30.34
N ASP A 502 11.29 26.34 31.06
CA ASP A 502 11.34 25.99 32.48
C ASP A 502 10.57 24.70 32.76
N ALA A 503 11.33 23.60 32.77
CA ALA A 503 10.81 22.27 33.07
C ALA A 503 10.12 22.18 34.44
N SER A 504 10.43 23.06 35.41
CA SER A 504 9.72 23.08 36.69
C SER A 504 8.24 23.42 36.54
N THR A 505 7.86 24.12 35.46
CA THR A 505 6.49 24.52 35.16
C THR A 505 5.69 23.47 34.36
N GLN A 506 6.31 22.33 34.05
CA GLN A 506 5.64 21.24 33.36
C GLN A 506 4.53 20.65 34.23
N LEU A 507 3.30 20.71 33.73
CA LEU A 507 2.07 20.28 34.40
C LEU A 507 1.80 18.79 34.21
N ALA A 508 2.06 18.27 33.01
CA ALA A 508 1.82 16.89 32.65
C ALA A 508 2.76 16.44 31.53
N CYS A 509 2.98 15.13 31.43
CA CYS A 509 3.70 14.52 30.31
C CYS A 509 3.23 13.07 30.11
N GLY A 510 3.18 12.63 28.86
CA GLY A 510 2.79 11.28 28.48
C GLY A 510 2.50 11.19 26.98
N THR A 511 1.99 10.05 26.51
CA THR A 511 1.50 9.90 25.13
C THR A 511 0.12 10.53 24.93
N THR A 512 -0.60 10.74 26.02
CA THR A 512 -1.84 11.51 26.08
C THR A 512 -1.77 12.48 27.26
N LEU A 513 -2.40 13.64 27.09
CA LEU A 513 -2.54 14.67 28.11
C LEU A 513 -4.02 14.93 28.34
N ASP A 514 -4.41 15.09 29.59
CA ASP A 514 -5.74 15.53 30.00
C ASP A 514 -5.61 16.39 31.25
N GLN A 515 -5.75 17.70 31.11
CA GLN A 515 -5.50 18.67 32.17
C GLN A 515 -6.55 19.78 32.19
N VAL A 516 -6.98 20.18 33.40
CA VAL A 516 -7.77 21.40 33.58
C VAL A 516 -6.83 22.56 33.86
N VAL A 517 -6.82 23.53 32.95
CA VAL A 517 -5.90 24.66 32.94
C VAL A 517 -6.65 25.97 33.17
N GLN A 518 -5.96 26.91 33.83
CA GLN A 518 -6.46 28.27 34.04
C GLN A 518 -6.28 29.12 32.78
N PRO A 519 -6.97 30.27 32.63
CA PRO A 519 -6.68 31.21 31.55
C PRO A 519 -5.19 31.60 31.54
N GLY A 520 -4.60 31.64 30.35
CA GLY A 520 -3.18 31.94 30.15
C GLY A 520 -2.59 31.26 28.93
N THR A 521 -1.31 31.53 28.68
CA THR A 521 -0.53 30.90 27.62
C THR A 521 0.15 29.64 28.14
N TYR A 522 0.08 28.56 27.36
CA TYR A 522 0.74 27.29 27.63
C TYR A 522 1.57 26.88 26.42
N PHE A 523 2.55 26.02 26.69
CA PHE A 523 3.40 25.43 25.66
C PHE A 523 3.18 23.92 25.65
N LEU A 524 2.77 23.41 24.49
CA LEU A 524 2.65 22.00 24.20
C LEU A 524 3.88 21.58 23.42
N ILE A 525 4.72 20.78 24.05
CA ILE A 525 5.97 20.28 23.49
C ILE A 525 5.71 18.86 23.00
N VAL A 526 6.06 18.59 21.76
CA VAL A 526 6.10 17.25 21.17
C VAL A 526 7.55 16.87 21.05
N ASP A 527 7.98 15.88 21.83
CA ASP A 527 9.37 15.47 21.98
C ASP A 527 9.51 14.02 21.53
N ALA A 528 10.50 13.72 20.68
CA ALA A 528 10.81 12.35 20.31
C ALA A 528 11.23 11.57 21.57
N ARG A 529 10.73 10.35 21.74
CA ARG A 529 10.96 9.56 22.97
C ARG A 529 12.45 9.35 23.28
N ASP A 530 13.28 9.28 22.24
CA ASP A 530 14.72 9.15 22.28
C ASP A 530 15.35 9.71 20.98
N ALA A 531 16.69 9.71 20.91
CA ALA A 531 17.47 10.25 19.79
C ALA A 531 17.26 9.57 18.44
N LYS A 532 16.48 8.48 18.36
CA LYS A 532 16.19 7.76 17.10
C LYS A 532 14.70 7.77 16.74
N SER A 533 13.84 8.22 17.65
CA SER A 533 12.38 8.18 17.53
C SER A 533 11.77 9.44 16.92
N PHE A 534 12.56 10.25 16.22
CA PHE A 534 12.08 11.43 15.50
C PHE A 534 11.25 11.04 14.27
N GLY A 535 10.51 12.00 13.70
CA GLY A 535 9.72 11.82 12.48
C GLY A 535 8.43 12.64 12.51
N LYS A 536 7.55 12.39 11.55
CA LYS A 536 6.24 13.04 11.54
C LYS A 536 5.34 12.52 12.65
N PHE A 537 4.40 13.37 13.04
CA PHE A 537 3.29 13.02 13.91
C PHE A 537 2.03 13.80 13.53
N ARG A 538 0.89 13.24 13.92
CA ARG A 538 -0.42 13.86 13.86
C ARG A 538 -1.01 13.90 15.28
N LEU A 539 -1.30 15.11 15.73
CA LEU A 539 -1.77 15.42 17.07
C LEU A 539 -3.24 15.88 17.03
N GLU A 540 -4.08 15.29 17.87
CA GLU A 540 -5.42 15.79 18.15
C GLU A 540 -5.39 16.62 19.45
N LEU A 541 -5.75 17.91 19.36
CA LEU A 541 -5.89 18.81 20.49
C LEU A 541 -7.37 19.22 20.66
N LYS A 542 -7.94 18.90 21.83
CA LYS A 542 -9.31 19.27 22.20
C LYS A 542 -9.29 20.21 23.39
N THR A 543 -9.99 21.33 23.29
CA THR A 543 -10.20 22.27 24.40
C THR A 543 -11.69 22.46 24.68
N GLY A 544 -12.06 22.54 25.95
CA GLY A 544 -13.46 22.79 26.35
C GLY A 544 -13.55 23.57 27.66
N GLU A 545 -14.41 24.59 27.71
CA GLU A 545 -14.60 25.41 28.91
C GLU A 545 -15.19 24.58 30.06
N VAL A 546 -14.58 24.65 31.24
CA VAL A 546 -15.08 23.96 32.46
C VAL A 546 -15.76 24.95 33.41
N GLY A 547 -15.48 26.25 33.27
CA GLY A 547 -16.02 27.30 34.15
C GLY A 547 -17.55 27.27 34.30
N PRO A 548 -18.35 27.22 33.22
CA PRO A 548 -19.80 27.15 33.31
C PRO A 548 -20.30 25.89 34.05
N GLN A 549 -19.72 24.72 33.75
CA GLN A 549 -20.06 23.45 34.40
C GLN A 549 -19.75 23.49 35.90
N GLU A 550 -18.56 23.95 36.28
CA GLU A 550 -18.19 24.10 37.69
C GLU A 550 -19.06 25.10 38.44
N GLY A 551 -19.42 26.22 37.79
CA GLY A 551 -20.36 27.18 38.35
C GLY A 551 -21.71 26.54 38.68
N ALA A 552 -22.24 25.72 37.77
CA ALA A 552 -23.46 24.95 38.00
C ALA A 552 -23.30 23.90 39.12
N CYS A 553 -22.11 23.31 39.25
CA CYS A 553 -21.81 22.28 40.25
C CYS A 553 -21.43 22.81 41.64
N LYS A 554 -21.07 24.09 41.79
CA LYS A 554 -20.57 24.65 43.06
C LYS A 554 -21.65 24.72 44.13
N THR A 555 -22.87 25.12 43.76
CA THR A 555 -24.03 25.23 44.66
C THR A 555 -25.33 24.88 43.95
N PRO A 556 -25.51 23.63 43.47
CA PRO A 556 -26.75 23.23 42.82
C PRO A 556 -27.90 23.24 43.84
N PRO A 557 -29.09 23.74 43.47
CA PRO A 557 -30.27 23.68 44.32
C PRO A 557 -30.60 22.24 44.71
N GLU A 558 -31.00 22.05 45.97
CA GLU A 558 -31.35 20.73 46.50
C GLU A 558 -32.84 20.44 46.30
N LEU A 559 -33.15 19.31 45.68
CA LEU A 559 -34.53 18.82 45.59
C LEU A 559 -34.87 18.04 46.86
N ARG A 560 -36.04 18.33 47.43
CA ARG A 560 -36.55 17.63 48.61
C ARG A 560 -37.56 16.57 48.18
N SER A 561 -37.48 15.39 48.80
CA SER A 561 -38.39 14.30 48.50
C SER A 561 -39.84 14.71 48.80
N GLY A 562 -40.74 14.41 47.85
CA GLY A 562 -42.17 14.75 47.90
C GLY A 562 -42.49 16.18 47.46
N GLN A 563 -41.51 16.97 47.00
CA GLN A 563 -41.74 18.33 46.53
C GLN A 563 -41.61 18.43 45.01
N THR A 564 -42.54 19.17 44.41
CA THR A 564 -42.44 19.63 43.02
C THR A 564 -41.71 20.96 42.98
N THR A 565 -40.64 21.02 42.19
CA THR A 565 -39.83 22.23 41.98
C THR A 565 -40.17 22.80 40.61
N SER A 566 -40.56 24.08 40.56
CA SER A 566 -40.75 24.79 39.29
C SER A 566 -39.48 25.53 38.89
N GLY A 567 -39.15 25.53 37.60
CA GLY A 567 -37.95 26.17 37.06
C GLY A 567 -38.11 26.57 35.60
N THR A 568 -37.05 27.11 35.02
CA THR A 568 -36.96 27.35 33.57
C THR A 568 -35.52 27.18 33.09
N THR A 569 -35.36 26.50 31.95
CA THR A 569 -34.08 26.43 31.22
C THR A 569 -33.86 27.67 30.35
N ALA A 570 -34.92 28.41 30.02
CA ALA A 570 -34.82 29.60 29.20
C ALA A 570 -33.85 30.64 29.78
N GLY A 571 -32.92 31.10 28.96
CA GLY A 571 -31.87 32.06 29.34
C GLY A 571 -30.72 31.46 30.16
N ALA A 572 -30.71 30.16 30.41
CA ALA A 572 -29.49 29.47 30.84
C ALA A 572 -28.54 29.25 29.66
N GLY A 573 -27.28 28.92 29.94
CA GLY A 573 -26.36 28.41 28.91
C GLY A 573 -26.44 26.89 28.80
N ASP A 574 -26.09 26.35 27.65
CA ASP A 574 -25.73 24.94 27.47
C ASP A 574 -24.34 24.71 28.10
N LYS A 575 -24.27 23.81 29.07
CA LYS A 575 -23.07 23.52 29.87
C LYS A 575 -22.71 22.05 29.80
N PHE A 576 -23.66 21.12 29.62
CA PHE A 576 -23.40 19.69 29.67
C PHE A 576 -24.13 18.96 28.54
N THR A 577 -23.43 18.02 27.90
CA THR A 577 -24.07 17.08 26.97
C THR A 577 -24.65 15.88 27.70
N ILE A 578 -25.85 15.44 27.31
CA ILE A 578 -26.59 14.31 27.92
C ILE A 578 -26.67 13.11 26.96
N SER A 579 -26.69 11.86 27.46
CA SER A 579 -26.71 10.67 26.58
C SER A 579 -27.90 10.54 25.66
N CYS A 580 -29.11 10.81 26.17
CA CYS A 580 -30.37 10.66 25.45
C CYS A 580 -30.92 11.97 24.87
N ALA A 581 -30.14 13.07 24.87
CA ALA A 581 -30.53 14.34 24.26
C ALA A 581 -30.21 14.45 22.74
N GLY A 582 -29.99 13.32 22.06
CA GLY A 582 -29.66 13.26 20.63
C GLY A 582 -28.14 13.24 20.32
N PRO A 583 -27.72 13.39 19.04
CA PRO A 583 -26.31 13.37 18.64
C PRO A 583 -25.53 14.51 19.28
N GLN A 584 -24.35 14.21 19.85
CA GLN A 584 -23.55 15.19 20.62
C GLN A 584 -23.24 16.49 19.86
N GLN A 585 -23.00 16.41 18.54
CA GLN A 585 -22.68 17.56 17.70
C GLN A 585 -23.87 18.51 17.50
N GLY A 586 -25.10 18.05 17.75
CA GLY A 586 -26.32 18.83 17.61
C GLY A 586 -26.96 19.25 18.93
N GLN A 587 -26.35 18.91 20.07
CA GLN A 587 -26.80 19.35 21.39
C GLN A 587 -26.34 20.79 21.61
N ALA A 588 -27.29 21.70 21.79
CA ALA A 588 -27.04 23.12 22.07
C ALA A 588 -28.18 23.73 22.90
N SER A 589 -28.87 22.92 23.69
CA SER A 589 -30.02 23.34 24.49
C SER A 589 -29.56 23.83 25.88
N PRO A 590 -30.17 24.90 26.41
CA PRO A 590 -29.87 25.39 27.76
C PRO A 590 -30.23 24.41 28.89
N ASP A 591 -29.35 24.34 29.89
CA ASP A 591 -29.49 23.35 30.96
C ASP A 591 -29.55 23.91 32.40
N ARG A 592 -30.07 23.07 33.31
CA ARG A 592 -30.16 23.30 34.76
C ARG A 592 -29.74 22.07 35.55
N MET A 593 -28.90 22.31 36.56
CA MET A 593 -28.40 21.28 37.47
C MET A 593 -29.02 21.41 38.86
N TYR A 594 -29.37 20.27 39.44
CA TYR A 594 -29.89 20.11 40.80
C TYR A 594 -29.13 19.01 41.52
N LYS A 595 -29.25 18.93 42.85
CA LYS A 595 -28.74 17.81 43.65
C LYS A 595 -29.84 17.15 44.48
N ILE A 596 -29.67 15.86 44.74
CA ILE A 596 -30.45 15.09 45.70
C ILE A 596 -29.51 14.42 46.70
N VAL A 597 -29.94 14.36 47.97
CA VAL A 597 -29.22 13.65 49.03
C VAL A 597 -30.08 12.47 49.47
N VAL A 598 -29.53 11.28 49.34
CA VAL A 598 -30.18 10.02 49.70
C VAL A 598 -29.49 9.46 50.94
N ALA A 599 -30.21 9.43 52.07
CA ALA A 599 -29.62 9.05 53.36
C ALA A 599 -29.40 7.53 53.53
N ARG A 600 -30.14 6.71 52.80
CA ARG A 600 -30.12 5.24 52.83
C ARG A 600 -30.63 4.70 51.49
N ARG A 601 -30.28 3.46 51.14
CA ARG A 601 -30.73 2.82 49.91
C ARG A 601 -32.23 3.04 49.69
N SER A 602 -32.58 3.67 48.57
CA SER A 602 -33.94 4.12 48.29
C SER A 602 -34.27 3.92 46.82
N ARG A 603 -35.55 3.60 46.53
CA ARG A 603 -36.11 3.74 45.19
C ARG A 603 -36.48 5.20 45.01
N ILE A 604 -35.84 5.88 44.06
CA ILE A 604 -36.11 7.27 43.71
C ILE A 604 -36.94 7.35 42.44
N LYS A 605 -37.76 8.39 42.35
CA LYS A 605 -38.54 8.75 41.17
C LYS A 605 -38.36 10.24 40.91
N LEU A 606 -37.98 10.55 39.68
CA LEU A 606 -37.87 11.89 39.13
C LEU A 606 -38.83 12.00 37.96
N GLU A 607 -39.69 13.01 37.98
CA GLU A 607 -40.66 13.29 36.91
C GLU A 607 -40.51 14.74 36.46
N LEU A 608 -40.14 14.92 35.21
CA LEU A 608 -40.03 16.20 34.52
C LEU A 608 -41.27 16.39 33.65
N ALA A 609 -41.86 17.59 33.70
CA ALA A 609 -42.91 18.03 32.78
C ALA A 609 -42.52 19.38 32.17
N THR A 610 -42.49 19.44 30.84
CA THR A 610 -42.09 20.58 30.02
C THR A 610 -43.25 20.99 29.11
N PRO A 611 -44.05 22.01 29.45
CA PRO A 611 -45.35 22.22 28.81
C PRO A 611 -45.34 22.56 27.31
N THR A 612 -44.20 23.00 26.77
CA THR A 612 -44.11 23.56 25.40
C THR A 612 -42.84 23.17 24.66
N TRP A 613 -42.04 22.25 25.20
CA TRP A 613 -40.73 21.91 24.65
C TRP A 613 -40.33 20.48 25.03
N ASP A 614 -39.45 19.89 24.21
CA ASP A 614 -38.95 18.53 24.38
C ASP A 614 -37.82 18.49 25.42
N GLY A 615 -38.12 17.92 26.59
CA GLY A 615 -37.32 18.00 27.80
C GLY A 615 -36.63 16.70 28.16
N VAL A 616 -35.33 16.77 28.42
CA VAL A 616 -34.49 15.62 28.78
C VAL A 616 -34.11 15.66 30.25
N LEU A 617 -34.19 14.50 30.90
CA LEU A 617 -33.83 14.30 32.29
C LEU A 617 -32.67 13.30 32.40
N ALA A 618 -31.61 13.67 33.12
CA ALA A 618 -30.48 12.78 33.40
C ALA A 618 -30.11 12.74 34.88
N LEU A 619 -29.64 11.58 35.32
CA LEU A 619 -29.20 11.32 36.68
C LEU A 619 -27.71 10.92 36.70
N ARG A 620 -26.93 11.64 37.51
CA ARG A 620 -25.47 11.53 37.56
C ARG A 620 -24.97 11.21 38.97
N ARG A 621 -23.88 10.44 39.06
CA ARG A 621 -23.19 10.11 40.33
C ARG A 621 -22.29 11.23 40.82
N THR A 622 -21.68 11.95 39.91
CA THR A 622 -20.90 13.17 40.18
C THR A 622 -21.42 14.28 39.27
N CYS A 623 -21.24 15.54 39.67
CA CYS A 623 -21.72 16.65 38.86
C CYS A 623 -20.89 16.84 37.58
N LEU A 624 -19.56 16.74 37.71
CA LEU A 624 -18.61 16.79 36.60
C LEU A 624 -18.20 15.37 36.18
N ASP A 625 -17.90 15.19 34.90
CA ASP A 625 -17.36 13.92 34.37
C ASP A 625 -15.92 13.70 34.84
N GLN A 626 -15.70 12.60 35.55
CA GLN A 626 -14.36 12.15 35.96
C GLN A 626 -13.69 11.38 34.82
N GLY A 627 -12.38 11.55 34.63
CA GLY A 627 -11.61 10.71 33.69
C GLY A 627 -11.83 10.94 32.19
N GLY A 628 -12.63 11.94 31.79
CA GLY A 628 -12.59 12.48 30.42
C GLY A 628 -13.45 11.78 29.37
N ALA A 629 -14.23 10.76 29.77
CA ALA A 629 -15.34 10.27 28.96
C ALA A 629 -16.54 11.23 29.12
N PRO A 630 -17.02 11.88 28.04
CA PRO A 630 -18.31 12.59 28.09
C PRO A 630 -19.38 11.63 28.60
N ARG A 631 -20.24 12.09 29.53
CA ARG A 631 -21.31 11.27 30.14
C ARG A 631 -20.82 10.18 31.10
N GLY A 632 -19.53 10.12 31.44
CA GLY A 632 -18.99 9.09 32.34
C GLY A 632 -19.53 9.14 33.77
N SER A 633 -20.07 10.28 34.21
CA SER A 633 -20.76 10.41 35.50
C SER A 633 -22.27 10.12 35.43
N GLU A 634 -22.84 10.12 34.22
CA GLU A 634 -24.23 9.82 33.96
C GLU A 634 -24.44 8.30 34.01
N PHE A 635 -25.51 7.85 34.64
CA PHE A 635 -25.84 6.42 34.64
C PHE A 635 -27.30 6.12 34.34
N GLN A 636 -28.18 7.14 34.30
CA GLN A 636 -29.50 7.03 33.70
C GLN A 636 -29.90 8.34 33.01
N CYS A 637 -30.65 8.19 31.93
CA CYS A 637 -31.20 9.27 31.12
C CYS A 637 -32.56 8.85 30.59
N ASN A 638 -33.49 9.80 30.48
CA ASN A 638 -34.75 9.62 29.80
C ASN A 638 -35.15 10.95 29.13
N ASN A 639 -35.56 10.88 27.86
CA ASN A 639 -36.10 12.02 27.11
C ASN A 639 -37.63 11.97 27.07
N ASP A 640 -38.23 10.78 26.95
CA ASP A 640 -39.69 10.65 26.82
C ASP A 640 -40.30 9.64 27.80
N SER A 641 -41.47 9.99 28.33
CA SER A 641 -42.28 9.16 29.24
C SER A 641 -43.77 9.38 28.95
N GLY A 642 -44.26 8.75 27.88
CA GLY A 642 -45.64 8.82 27.42
C GLY A 642 -45.82 9.80 26.26
N ASP A 643 -45.17 10.96 26.32
CA ASP A 643 -45.04 11.94 25.26
C ASP A 643 -43.67 12.67 25.35
N GLU A 644 -43.40 13.56 24.39
CA GLU A 644 -42.17 14.38 24.29
C GLU A 644 -42.08 15.52 25.34
N HIS A 645 -43.16 15.77 26.09
CA HIS A 645 -43.25 16.83 27.09
C HIS A 645 -43.07 16.31 28.52
N HIS A 646 -42.75 15.03 28.68
CA HIS A 646 -42.56 14.39 29.98
C HIS A 646 -41.37 13.44 29.95
N ALA A 647 -40.51 13.52 30.95
CA ALA A 647 -39.43 12.55 31.16
C ALA A 647 -39.49 11.98 32.57
N LYS A 648 -39.18 10.69 32.71
CA LYS A 648 -39.24 9.99 33.99
C LYS A 648 -38.04 9.07 34.19
N ILE A 649 -37.39 9.21 35.35
CA ILE A 649 -36.37 8.28 35.84
C ILE A 649 -36.89 7.63 37.12
N GLU A 650 -36.90 6.30 37.16
CA GLU A 650 -37.25 5.53 38.35
C GLU A 650 -36.22 4.43 38.57
N THR A 651 -35.43 4.55 39.65
CA THR A 651 -34.30 3.65 39.87
C THR A 651 -33.97 3.51 41.36
N THR A 652 -33.18 2.50 41.70
CA THR A 652 -32.69 2.30 43.07
C THR A 652 -31.27 2.84 43.18
N VAL A 653 -31.05 3.69 44.19
CA VAL A 653 -29.74 4.27 44.49
C VAL A 653 -29.35 3.98 45.93
N GLU A 654 -28.05 3.86 46.16
CA GLU A 654 -27.47 3.71 47.50
C GLU A 654 -27.46 5.05 48.25
N ALA A 655 -27.04 5.04 49.51
CA ALA A 655 -26.82 6.28 50.25
C ALA A 655 -25.73 7.13 49.58
N GLY A 656 -26.01 8.41 49.34
CA GLY A 656 -25.08 9.30 48.66
C GLY A 656 -25.71 10.59 48.14
N THR A 657 -24.89 11.44 47.53
CA THR A 657 -25.34 12.63 46.80
C THR A 657 -25.33 12.33 45.31
N TYR A 658 -26.42 12.67 44.64
CA TYR A 658 -26.57 12.52 43.19
C TYR A 658 -26.98 13.86 42.58
N PHE A 659 -26.78 14.00 41.28
CA PHE A 659 -27.07 15.21 40.54
C PHE A 659 -28.14 14.94 39.49
N VAL A 660 -29.12 15.82 39.42
CA VAL A 660 -30.25 15.73 38.50
C VAL A 660 -30.11 16.86 37.49
N HIS A 661 -30.10 16.50 36.22
CA HIS A 661 -29.85 17.40 35.12
C HIS A 661 -31.10 17.52 34.24
N VAL A 662 -31.55 18.75 34.00
CA VAL A 662 -32.69 19.07 33.14
C VAL A 662 -32.16 19.89 31.96
N ASP A 663 -32.47 19.43 30.75
CA ASP A 663 -31.96 19.98 29.49
C ASP A 663 -33.02 19.80 28.39
N GLY A 664 -32.79 20.32 27.19
CA GLY A 664 -33.62 20.11 26.01
C GLY A 664 -33.05 19.07 25.06
N HIS A 665 -33.94 18.37 24.36
CA HIS A 665 -33.53 17.46 23.30
C HIS A 665 -32.94 18.26 22.12
N GLN A 666 -31.82 17.82 21.55
CA GLN A 666 -31.14 18.50 20.44
C GLN A 666 -30.77 19.97 20.76
N SER A 667 -31.08 20.90 19.86
CA SER A 667 -30.67 22.30 19.92
C SER A 667 -31.88 23.22 20.07
N GLY A 668 -31.79 24.17 21.00
CA GLY A 668 -32.76 25.26 21.15
C GLY A 668 -34.06 24.91 21.87
N ASN A 669 -34.22 23.68 22.37
CA ASN A 669 -35.37 23.29 23.19
C ASN A 669 -35.21 23.82 24.61
N GLN A 670 -36.09 24.73 25.01
CA GLN A 670 -36.01 25.41 26.31
C GLN A 670 -37.37 25.96 26.74
N GLY A 671 -37.53 26.15 28.05
CA GLY A 671 -38.74 26.77 28.59
C GLY A 671 -38.95 26.51 30.07
N PRO A 672 -40.13 26.88 30.60
CA PRO A 672 -40.51 26.54 31.96
C PRO A 672 -40.70 25.03 32.11
N PHE A 673 -40.45 24.51 33.31
CA PHE A 673 -40.67 23.11 33.65
C PHE A 673 -41.10 22.94 35.10
N THR A 674 -41.64 21.76 35.41
CA THR A 674 -41.80 21.27 36.78
C THR A 674 -41.06 19.95 36.95
N LEU A 675 -40.40 19.78 38.10
CA LEU A 675 -39.61 18.61 38.43
C LEU A 675 -40.04 18.07 39.80
N LEU A 676 -40.66 16.90 39.82
CA LEU A 676 -41.02 16.18 41.05
C LEU A 676 -39.93 15.19 41.40
N TYR A 677 -39.44 15.25 42.65
CA TYR A 677 -38.55 14.26 43.21
C TYR A 677 -39.23 13.54 44.38
N SER A 678 -39.21 12.21 44.38
CA SER A 678 -39.61 11.41 45.54
C SER A 678 -38.63 10.26 45.78
N ALA A 679 -38.39 9.96 47.05
CA ALA A 679 -37.54 8.86 47.49
C ALA A 679 -38.29 7.98 48.49
N THR A 680 -38.41 6.70 48.17
CA THR A 680 -38.99 5.69 49.06
C THR A 680 -37.86 4.79 49.57
N PRO A 681 -37.52 4.86 50.88
CA PRO A 681 -36.52 3.98 51.45
C PRO A 681 -36.89 2.51 51.29
N LEU A 682 -35.92 1.69 50.88
CA LEU A 682 -36.10 0.25 50.86
C LEU A 682 -35.77 -0.29 52.25
N THR A 683 -36.72 -0.95 52.88
CA THR A 683 -36.44 -1.77 54.06
C THR A 683 -35.60 -2.97 53.63
N ARG A 684 -34.60 -3.30 54.46
CA ARG A 684 -33.60 -4.33 54.19
C ARG A 684 -34.19 -5.67 53.76
#